data_AF-A0A2N1WDZ2-F1
#
_entry.id   AF-A0A2N1WDZ2-F1
#
_cell.length_a   1.000
_cell.length_b   1.000
_cell.length_c   1.000
_cell.angle_alpha   90.00
_cell.angle_beta   90.00
_cell.angle_gamma   90.00
#
_symmetry.space_group_name_H-M   'P 1'
#
loop_
_entity.id
_entity.type
_entity.pdbx_description
1 polymer ?
#
loop_
_entity_poly.entity_id
_entity_poly.type
_entity_poly.pdbx_seq_one_letter_code
_entity_poly.pdbx_strand_id
1 'polypeptide(L)'
;MRPQRHAECAHALKHPLDVALHPVDVQQQAGGRQLAARVGIAGHGRYQDRGLILRHSCTIEDLPDRRRRFTLSQLPEIPAELEIRLEQEVDRILARVGRRIVLGLPLGLGKPNRLINALYRRARSDSTISLEIVTALSLDIPQPKHWLEARLMDPIVERLFGHDYPRLEYLVDLAAGRVPDNIRITEFYFQSGSALGKPARQRHYISSNYTHVARDLVDRGVNLIMQLVARDRAGRLSLACNPDVTLDLVRRCRATGARMPFAIGHVHPELPFMHGDAVVDQDFFDVIIDEPPAQPLFALPREPVSLQDHAVGFHASRLIADGGTLQIGIGALSDALVHSLILRHRDNPSYLAAIAALGRAAPPGLGEDAPLAEGLYGASEMFMDGFMHLYQAGILKREVFDDIELMRRVNAGEQHQQAGTGVVMDGGFFLGSQAFYDFLNGLDEHQRPRFRMHGVGRINQLYGGQEALEIEQRRHARFVNTCMMMTLTGAAVSDGLADYQVVSGVGGQYNFVAMAHAMDDGRSVLMLRATRNSGGELQSNIVWQYPHVTIPRHLRDLVVTEYGAVDLRGRTDEECIQAMISIADTRFQDELIGQACAAGKLDPDWRLPEQFRNNTPQALAERLAPLIAAGRFPDAPFGTDFTPVELRLIPALRSLKKLGQSRFALIRAALSGRPADCREALARLGLDAPRGITEKLYARLVAAALRESGRL
;
A
#
# COMPACT_ATOMS: atom_id res chain seq x y z
N MET A 1 55.56 51.69 26.51
CA MET A 1 55.21 52.18 25.16
C MET A 1 54.11 51.30 24.60
N ARG A 2 53.03 51.89 24.07
CA ARG A 2 51.99 51.13 23.33
C ARG A 2 52.62 50.40 22.13
N PRO A 3 52.01 49.28 21.71
CA PRO A 3 51.68 49.15 20.30
C PRO A 3 50.18 48.88 20.10
N GLN A 4 49.71 49.32 18.95
CA GLN A 4 48.30 49.48 18.58
C GLN A 4 47.67 48.18 18.04
N ARG A 5 46.38 48.10 18.36
CA ARG A 5 45.29 47.22 17.89
C ARG A 5 45.39 46.71 16.45
N HIS A 6 45.20 45.40 16.29
CA HIS A 6 44.45 44.82 15.17
C HIS A 6 43.13 44.25 15.69
N ALA A 7 42.06 44.52 14.95
CA ALA A 7 40.68 44.21 15.28
C ALA A 7 40.40 42.70 15.27
N GLU A 8 39.59 42.28 16.24
CA GLU A 8 39.02 40.94 16.38
C GLU A 8 38.03 40.64 15.25
N CYS A 9 38.14 39.44 14.67
CA CYS A 9 37.06 38.83 13.89
C CYS A 9 36.87 37.41 14.42
N ALA A 10 35.70 37.16 15.01
CA ALA A 10 35.33 35.91 15.65
C ALA A 10 35.19 34.77 14.61
N HIS A 11 35.97 33.70 14.80
CA HIS A 11 35.78 32.43 14.11
C HIS A 11 35.06 31.45 15.04
N ALA A 12 33.78 31.19 14.77
CA ALA A 12 33.10 29.99 15.23
C ALA A 12 32.08 29.54 14.16
N LEU A 13 31.98 28.23 13.99
CA LEU A 13 31.05 27.47 13.11
C LEU A 13 31.54 27.21 11.67
N LYS A 14 32.46 26.25 11.54
CA LYS A 14 32.64 25.45 10.32
C LYS A 14 32.46 23.97 10.62
N HIS A 15 31.22 23.53 10.75
CA HIS A 15 30.81 22.16 10.39
C HIS A 15 29.42 22.24 9.75
N PRO A 16 29.21 21.73 8.52
CA PRO A 16 27.87 21.67 7.94
C PRO A 16 27.02 20.68 8.75
N LEU A 17 25.81 21.13 9.13
CA LEU A 17 24.75 20.32 9.73
C LEU A 17 24.44 19.12 8.84
N ASP A 18 25.00 17.96 9.18
CA ASP A 18 24.79 16.66 8.54
C ASP A 18 23.41 16.04 8.86
N VAL A 19 22.44 16.88 9.24
CA VAL A 19 21.22 16.47 9.98
C VAL A 19 19.91 16.70 9.20
N ALA A 20 20.00 17.10 7.93
CA ALA A 20 18.83 17.42 7.08
C ALA A 20 18.55 16.41 5.95
N LEU A 21 19.31 15.31 5.87
CA LEU A 21 19.31 14.39 4.72
C LEU A 21 18.53 13.07 4.92
N HIS A 22 17.90 12.87 6.08
CA HIS A 22 17.25 11.59 6.40
C HIS A 22 15.73 11.72 6.43
N PRO A 23 14.99 10.95 5.59
CA PRO A 23 13.56 11.13 5.37
C PRO A 23 12.73 10.64 6.55
N VAL A 24 11.70 11.42 6.93
CA VAL A 24 10.55 10.93 7.69
C VAL A 24 9.51 10.45 6.69
N ASP A 25 9.14 9.17 6.73
CA ASP A 25 8.17 8.59 5.79
C ASP A 25 7.21 7.65 6.53
N VAL A 26 5.95 8.06 6.62
CA VAL A 26 4.83 7.20 7.03
C VAL A 26 4.04 6.75 5.77
N GLN A 27 4.55 7.04 4.56
CA GLN A 27 4.01 6.52 3.31
C GLN A 27 5.13 5.85 2.51
N GLN A 28 4.79 4.76 1.83
CA GLN A 28 5.69 4.03 0.96
C GLN A 28 6.07 4.90 -0.26
N GLN A 29 7.17 5.64 -0.17
CA GLN A 29 7.70 6.38 -1.32
C GLN A 29 8.38 5.44 -2.32
N ALA A 30 7.77 5.35 -3.49
CA ALA A 30 8.42 4.94 -4.72
C ALA A 30 9.27 6.09 -5.27
N GLY A 31 10.56 5.84 -5.53
CA GLY A 31 11.41 6.72 -6.32
C GLY A 31 12.68 7.17 -5.62
N GLY A 32 13.82 6.64 -6.09
CA GLY A 32 15.14 7.18 -5.77
C GLY A 32 16.25 6.43 -6.49
N ARG A 33 16.69 6.96 -7.64
CA ARG A 33 18.01 6.63 -8.22
C ARG A 33 19.02 7.71 -7.84
N GLN A 34 20.20 7.28 -7.40
CA GLN A 34 21.37 8.13 -7.20
C GLN A 34 21.96 8.58 -8.55
N LEU A 35 22.29 9.87 -8.63
CA LEU A 35 23.07 10.48 -9.70
C LEU A 35 24.47 9.85 -9.76
N ALA A 36 24.76 9.10 -10.83
CA ALA A 36 26.12 8.88 -11.29
C ALA A 36 26.54 10.10 -12.11
N ALA A 37 27.37 10.96 -11.54
CA ALA A 37 28.01 12.04 -12.29
C ALA A 37 29.06 11.44 -13.25
N ARG A 38 28.70 11.27 -14.53
CA ARG A 38 29.68 11.19 -15.62
C ARG A 38 29.83 12.59 -16.21
N VAL A 39 30.89 13.27 -15.81
CA VAL A 39 31.39 14.43 -16.55
C VAL A 39 32.25 13.89 -17.68
N GLY A 40 31.77 14.00 -18.91
CA GLY A 40 32.58 13.81 -20.10
C GLY A 40 33.42 15.06 -20.33
N ILE A 41 34.75 14.91 -20.36
CA ILE A 41 35.64 15.88 -21.00
C ILE A 41 36.40 15.09 -22.06
N ALA A 42 36.17 15.45 -23.32
CA ALA A 42 37.02 15.05 -24.43
C ALA A 42 38.38 15.77 -24.29
N GLY A 43 39.49 15.04 -24.38
CA GLY A 43 40.82 15.64 -24.42
C GLY A 43 41.93 14.63 -24.18
N HIS A 44 42.76 14.42 -25.20
CA HIS A 44 44.02 13.67 -25.13
C HIS A 44 44.95 14.16 -24.01
N GLY A 45 45.68 13.24 -23.38
CA GLY A 45 46.91 13.58 -22.65
C GLY A 45 47.22 12.66 -21.48
N ARG A 46 48.32 11.90 -21.59
CA ARG A 46 49.01 11.25 -20.47
C ARG A 46 49.40 12.31 -19.44
N TYR A 47 49.24 12.06 -18.13
CA TYR A 47 50.25 12.42 -17.13
C TYR A 47 50.01 11.69 -15.79
N GLN A 48 51.14 11.37 -15.16
CA GLN A 48 51.35 10.51 -14.01
C GLN A 48 50.96 11.17 -12.66
N ASP A 49 50.52 10.31 -11.74
CA ASP A 49 50.95 10.18 -10.33
C ASP A 49 51.53 11.40 -9.58
N ARG A 50 50.88 11.73 -8.45
CA ARG A 50 51.46 11.97 -7.09
C ARG A 50 50.53 12.88 -6.27
N GLY A 51 50.05 12.42 -5.13
CA GLY A 51 49.21 13.22 -4.23
C GLY A 51 49.08 12.68 -2.81
N LEU A 52 50.12 12.90 -2.02
CA LEU A 52 50.17 13.08 -0.55
C LEU A 52 49.12 12.38 0.35
N ILE A 53 49.60 11.41 1.12
CA ILE A 53 48.96 10.91 2.34
C ILE A 53 49.24 11.91 3.48
N LEU A 54 48.21 12.51 4.06
CA LEU A 54 48.29 13.14 5.37
C LEU A 54 47.43 12.36 6.36
N ARG A 55 48.10 11.55 7.18
CA ARG A 55 47.52 10.94 8.39
C ARG A 55 47.33 12.05 9.43
N HIS A 56 46.10 12.19 9.91
CA HIS A 56 45.84 12.75 11.22
C HIS A 56 44.90 11.83 11.98
N SER A 57 45.41 11.29 13.08
CA SER A 57 44.68 10.52 14.09
C SER A 57 43.90 11.50 14.97
N CYS A 58 42.57 11.48 14.86
CA CYS A 58 41.68 12.03 15.86
C CYS A 58 40.84 10.87 16.38
N THR A 59 40.98 10.57 17.67
CA THR A 59 40.22 9.55 18.38
C THR A 59 38.76 9.99 18.46
N ILE A 60 37.92 9.29 17.70
CA ILE A 60 36.46 9.38 17.74
C ILE A 60 36.00 8.40 18.82
N GLU A 61 35.92 8.81 20.08
CA GLU A 61 35.37 7.97 21.16
C GLU A 61 34.05 8.47 21.75
N ASP A 62 33.47 9.60 21.32
CA ASP A 62 32.24 10.14 21.93
C ASP A 62 31.11 10.55 20.95
N LEU A 63 31.06 9.96 19.74
CA LEU A 63 29.87 10.06 18.89
C LEU A 63 29.10 8.73 18.94
N PRO A 64 27.88 8.66 19.50
CA PRO A 64 27.08 7.46 19.36
C PRO A 64 26.79 7.28 17.87
N ASP A 65 27.23 6.15 17.33
CA ASP A 65 26.98 5.70 15.97
C ASP A 65 25.45 5.62 15.74
N ARG A 66 24.88 6.70 15.19
CA ARG A 66 23.41 6.90 15.05
C ARG A 66 22.93 6.50 13.65
N ARG A 67 23.39 5.36 13.16
CA ARG A 67 22.55 4.49 12.31
C ARG A 67 22.20 3.27 13.13
N ARG A 68 21.17 3.38 13.98
CA ARG A 68 20.54 2.18 14.59
C ARG A 68 19.91 1.37 13.46
N ARG A 69 20.69 0.52 12.80
CA ARG A 69 20.12 -0.61 12.06
C ARG A 69 19.64 -1.60 13.12
N PHE A 70 18.37 -1.95 13.05
CA PHE A 70 17.81 -2.98 13.92
C PHE A 70 18.60 -4.28 13.72
N THR A 71 19.18 -4.82 14.79
CA THR A 71 19.95 -6.07 14.76
C THR A 71 19.12 -7.21 15.32
N LEU A 72 19.47 -8.45 14.99
CA LEU A 72 18.80 -9.64 15.54
C LEU A 72 18.87 -9.67 17.08
N SER A 73 19.92 -9.11 17.67
CA SER A 73 20.08 -8.97 19.12
C SER A 73 19.13 -7.97 19.79
N GLN A 74 18.34 -7.24 19.00
CA GLN A 74 17.34 -6.28 19.47
C GLN A 74 15.91 -6.82 19.34
N LEU A 75 15.75 -8.06 18.85
CA LEU A 75 14.45 -8.73 18.85
C LEU A 75 14.07 -9.17 20.27
N PRO A 76 12.77 -9.22 20.59
CA PRO A 76 12.28 -9.65 21.90
C PRO A 76 12.79 -11.06 22.25
N GLU A 77 13.15 -11.27 23.52
CA GLU A 77 13.48 -12.61 24.00
C GLU A 77 12.23 -13.51 23.95
N ILE A 78 12.44 -14.76 23.55
CA ILE A 78 11.38 -15.76 23.47
C ILE A 78 11.38 -16.54 24.79
N PRO A 79 10.22 -16.79 25.42
CA PRO A 79 10.16 -17.67 26.58
C PRO A 79 10.77 -19.04 26.24
N ALA A 80 11.67 -19.54 27.08
CA ALA A 80 12.46 -20.75 26.80
C ALA A 80 11.59 -21.98 26.45
N GLU A 81 10.45 -22.15 27.13
CA GLU A 81 9.50 -23.24 26.82
C GLU A 81 8.91 -23.13 25.42
N LEU A 82 8.56 -21.91 24.98
CA LEU A 82 8.05 -21.67 23.64
C LEU A 82 9.13 -21.96 22.61
N GLU A 83 10.36 -21.54 22.88
CA GLU A 83 11.50 -21.81 22.01
C GLU A 83 11.78 -23.31 21.84
N ILE A 84 11.77 -24.09 22.93
CA ILE A 84 11.92 -25.55 22.88
C ILE A 84 10.84 -26.18 21.99
N ARG A 85 9.57 -25.76 22.14
CA ARG A 85 8.47 -26.28 21.32
C ARG A 85 8.64 -25.92 19.84
N LEU A 86 9.03 -24.69 19.52
CA LEU A 86 9.28 -24.28 18.14
C LEU A 86 10.42 -25.09 17.50
N GLU A 87 11.49 -25.37 18.23
CA GLU A 87 12.59 -26.21 17.74
C GLU A 87 12.15 -27.67 17.53
N GLN A 88 11.27 -28.20 18.38
CA GLN A 88 10.67 -29.54 18.18
C GLN A 88 9.82 -29.59 16.89
N GLU A 89 9.07 -28.54 16.58
CA GLU A 89 8.32 -28.47 15.32
C GLU A 89 9.26 -28.36 14.11
N VAL A 90 10.38 -27.63 14.23
CA VAL A 90 11.42 -27.61 13.20
C VAL A 90 12.04 -29.00 12.98
N ASP A 91 12.28 -29.77 14.04
CA ASP A 91 12.77 -31.15 13.92
C ASP A 91 11.77 -32.05 13.17
N ARG A 92 10.48 -31.91 13.46
CA ARG A 92 9.40 -32.63 12.75
C ARG A 92 9.36 -32.24 11.27
N ILE A 93 9.46 -30.94 10.95
CA ILE A 93 9.55 -30.44 9.58
C ILE A 93 10.73 -31.09 8.85
N LEU A 94 11.91 -31.08 9.45
CA LEU A 94 13.12 -31.65 8.83
C LEU A 94 13.04 -33.15 8.64
N ALA A 95 12.43 -33.88 9.59
CA ALA A 95 12.19 -35.31 9.47
C ALA A 95 11.25 -35.66 8.31
N ARG A 96 10.25 -34.81 8.05
CA ARG A 96 9.20 -35.08 7.05
C ARG A 96 9.50 -34.54 5.65
N VAL A 97 10.06 -33.33 5.57
CA VAL A 97 10.34 -32.60 4.33
C VAL A 97 11.77 -32.87 3.85
N GLY A 98 12.69 -33.11 4.78
CA GLY A 98 14.13 -33.22 4.51
C GLY A 98 14.85 -31.88 4.59
N ARG A 99 16.12 -31.87 4.17
CA ARG A 99 17.01 -30.69 4.26
C ARG A 99 16.89 -29.69 3.11
N ARG A 100 16.16 -30.03 2.04
CA ARG A 100 15.86 -29.10 0.94
C ARG A 100 14.41 -28.64 1.07
N ILE A 101 14.23 -27.41 1.53
CA ILE A 101 12.93 -26.84 1.85
C ILE A 101 12.63 -25.72 0.86
N VAL A 102 11.49 -25.82 0.19
CA VAL A 102 10.86 -24.73 -0.56
C VAL A 102 9.57 -24.41 0.17
N LEU A 103 9.63 -23.39 1.01
CA LEU A 103 8.58 -22.93 1.89
C LEU A 103 7.70 -21.90 1.17
N GLY A 104 6.43 -22.23 0.95
CA GLY A 104 5.39 -21.28 0.55
C GLY A 104 4.78 -20.62 1.78
N LEU A 105 4.75 -19.28 1.81
CA LEU A 105 4.10 -18.51 2.87
C LEU A 105 3.00 -17.60 2.32
N PRO A 106 1.88 -17.43 3.06
CA PRO A 106 0.77 -16.59 2.65
C PRO A 106 1.18 -15.12 2.51
N LEU A 107 0.38 -14.36 1.77
CA LEU A 107 0.55 -12.92 1.62
C LEU A 107 0.11 -12.17 2.89
N GLY A 108 0.83 -11.14 3.32
CA GLY A 108 0.35 -10.28 4.42
C GLY A 108 0.28 -10.98 5.79
N LEU A 109 -0.91 -10.96 6.42
CA LEU A 109 -1.18 -11.25 7.84
C LEU A 109 -0.99 -12.72 8.24
N GLY A 110 -1.27 -13.68 7.36
CA GLY A 110 -1.35 -15.11 7.70
C GLY A 110 -0.05 -15.82 8.06
N LYS A 111 1.04 -15.10 8.36
CA LYS A 111 2.36 -15.70 8.62
C LYS A 111 2.54 -16.06 10.12
N PRO A 112 2.87 -17.31 10.47
CA PRO A 112 3.26 -17.68 11.83
C PRO A 112 4.71 -17.28 12.09
N ASN A 113 4.96 -16.00 12.39
CA ASN A 113 6.29 -15.40 12.37
C ASN A 113 7.30 -16.11 13.26
N ARG A 114 6.90 -16.55 14.47
CA ARG A 114 7.81 -17.25 15.39
C ARG A 114 8.25 -18.63 14.87
N LEU A 115 7.34 -19.39 14.26
CA LEU A 115 7.68 -20.67 13.65
C LEU A 115 8.57 -20.50 12.42
N ILE A 116 8.28 -19.49 11.59
CA ILE A 116 9.13 -19.11 10.47
C ILE A 116 10.54 -18.74 10.95
N ASN A 117 10.63 -17.94 12.02
CA ASN A 117 11.91 -17.54 12.61
C ASN A 117 12.69 -18.74 13.16
N ALA A 118 12.03 -19.69 13.85
CA ALA A 118 12.69 -20.90 14.32
C ALA A 118 13.31 -21.71 13.15
N LEU A 119 12.54 -21.94 12.08
CA LEU A 119 13.06 -22.61 10.89
C LEU A 119 14.20 -21.83 10.23
N TYR A 120 14.07 -20.51 10.12
CA TYR A 120 15.09 -19.63 9.57
C TYR A 120 16.39 -19.67 10.39
N ARG A 121 16.30 -19.60 11.72
CA ARG A 121 17.46 -19.70 12.63
C ARG A 121 18.14 -21.04 12.49
N ARG A 122 17.37 -22.13 12.39
CA ARG A 122 17.92 -23.47 12.16
C ARG A 122 18.72 -23.53 10.86
N ALA A 123 18.13 -23.10 9.74
CA ALA A 123 18.83 -23.06 8.45
C ALA A 123 20.04 -22.12 8.46
N ARG A 124 19.99 -21.02 9.22
CA ARG A 124 21.12 -20.09 9.37
C ARG A 124 22.27 -20.70 10.17
N SER A 125 21.98 -21.59 11.13
CA SER A 125 22.98 -22.29 11.94
C SER A 125 23.55 -23.55 11.28
N ASP A 126 22.79 -24.20 10.40
CA ASP A 126 23.16 -25.45 9.71
C ASP A 126 23.08 -25.26 8.19
N SER A 127 24.24 -25.05 7.57
CA SER A 127 24.36 -24.83 6.13
C SER A 127 24.03 -26.07 5.28
N THR A 128 23.83 -27.25 5.88
CA THR A 128 23.34 -28.43 5.17
C THR A 128 21.85 -28.34 4.84
N ILE A 129 21.13 -27.39 5.46
CA ILE A 129 19.73 -27.09 5.16
C ILE A 129 19.67 -26.03 4.06
N SER A 130 19.12 -26.39 2.91
CA SER A 130 18.79 -25.44 1.85
C SER A 130 17.35 -24.95 2.04
N LEU A 131 17.18 -23.66 2.30
CA LEU A 131 15.87 -23.04 2.54
C LEU A 131 15.57 -21.98 1.48
N GLU A 132 14.53 -22.18 0.70
CA GLU A 132 13.93 -21.13 -0.14
C GLU A 132 12.57 -20.73 0.43
N ILE A 133 12.39 -19.44 0.73
CA ILE A 133 11.12 -18.86 1.17
C ILE A 133 10.50 -18.16 -0.03
N VAL A 134 9.33 -18.59 -0.47
CA VAL A 134 8.55 -17.98 -1.55
C VAL A 134 7.30 -17.33 -0.96
N THR A 135 7.17 -16.01 -1.08
CA THR A 135 6.08 -15.26 -0.41
C THR A 135 5.75 -13.94 -1.09
N ALA A 136 4.82 -13.19 -0.49
CA ALA A 136 4.46 -11.84 -0.85
C ALA A 136 4.13 -11.01 0.39
N LEU A 137 4.30 -9.69 0.25
CA LEU A 137 3.93 -8.68 1.23
C LEU A 137 4.29 -9.11 2.66
N SER A 138 5.58 -9.32 2.90
CA SER A 138 6.06 -9.59 4.25
C SER A 138 5.97 -8.31 5.08
N LEU A 139 4.99 -8.27 5.97
CA LEU A 139 4.70 -7.13 6.81
C LEU A 139 5.84 -6.90 7.79
N ASP A 140 6.31 -5.66 7.87
CA ASP A 140 7.31 -5.24 8.84
C ASP A 140 6.87 -3.94 9.49
N ILE A 141 7.22 -3.80 10.76
CA ILE A 141 6.95 -2.58 11.51
C ILE A 141 7.86 -1.47 10.98
N PRO A 142 7.34 -0.29 10.63
CA PRO A 142 8.15 0.83 10.17
C PRO A 142 9.33 1.13 11.09
N GLN A 143 10.49 1.43 10.51
CA GLN A 143 11.70 1.78 11.24
C GLN A 143 12.02 3.26 11.01
N PRO A 144 12.09 4.07 12.07
CA PRO A 144 12.45 5.48 11.94
C PRO A 144 13.90 5.61 11.42
N LYS A 145 14.11 6.49 10.44
CA LYS A 145 15.44 6.74 9.86
C LYS A 145 16.20 7.84 10.58
N HIS A 146 15.50 8.65 11.38
CA HIS A 146 16.05 9.77 12.12
C HIS A 146 15.57 9.78 13.58
N TRP A 147 16.39 10.28 14.52
CA TRP A 147 16.04 10.24 15.96
C TRP A 147 14.77 11.04 16.30
N LEU A 148 14.50 12.14 15.58
CA LEU A 148 13.28 12.92 15.79
C LEU A 148 12.03 12.17 15.30
N GLU A 149 12.18 11.39 14.23
CA GLU A 149 11.14 10.50 13.74
C GLU A 149 10.88 9.38 14.74
N ALA A 150 11.94 8.80 15.31
CA ALA A 150 11.83 7.77 16.35
C ALA A 150 11.01 8.28 17.54
N ARG A 151 11.24 9.52 18.00
CA ARG A 151 10.44 10.10 19.09
C ARG A 151 8.94 10.23 18.76
N LEU A 152 8.58 10.40 17.50
CA LEU A 152 7.17 10.35 17.07
C LEU A 152 6.69 8.89 16.95
N MET A 153 7.44 8.05 16.25
CA MET A 153 7.02 6.72 15.83
C MET A 153 7.06 5.68 16.94
N ASP A 154 8.05 5.69 17.83
CA ASP A 154 8.24 4.64 18.83
C ASP A 154 6.99 4.43 19.70
N PRO A 155 6.35 5.49 20.27
CA PRO A 155 5.13 5.29 21.07
C PRO A 155 3.91 4.89 20.24
N ILE A 156 3.88 5.23 18.94
CA ILE A 156 2.80 4.81 18.03
C ILE A 156 2.96 3.32 17.72
N VAL A 157 4.18 2.90 17.41
CA VAL A 157 4.53 1.49 17.16
C VAL A 157 4.25 0.64 18.39
N GLU A 158 4.67 1.09 19.58
CA GLU A 158 4.40 0.39 20.83
C GLU A 158 2.89 0.23 21.08
N ARG A 159 2.11 1.28 20.84
CA ARG A 159 0.64 1.23 21.01
C ARG A 159 -0.04 0.32 19.99
N LEU A 160 0.46 0.24 18.76
CA LEU A 160 -0.17 -0.53 17.68
C LEU A 160 0.27 -2.00 17.64
N PHE A 161 1.52 -2.29 17.97
CA PHE A 161 2.12 -3.61 17.79
C PHE A 161 2.65 -4.24 19.08
N GLY A 162 2.71 -3.46 20.17
CA GLY A 162 3.38 -3.86 21.41
C GLY A 162 4.91 -3.82 21.31
N HIS A 163 5.58 -4.08 22.44
CA HIS A 163 7.05 -4.19 22.48
C HIS A 163 7.56 -5.47 21.82
N ASP A 164 6.75 -6.53 21.80
CA ASP A 164 7.22 -7.89 21.55
C ASP A 164 6.75 -8.50 20.22
N TYR A 165 6.32 -7.66 19.26
CA TYR A 165 5.91 -8.15 17.95
C TYR A 165 7.05 -8.94 17.29
N PRO A 166 6.82 -10.22 16.92
CA PRO A 166 7.86 -11.05 16.34
C PRO A 166 8.08 -10.65 14.88
N ARG A 167 9.02 -9.72 14.64
CA ARG A 167 9.48 -9.40 13.28
C ARG A 167 10.07 -10.64 12.64
N LEU A 168 9.90 -10.75 11.32
CA LEU A 168 10.51 -11.81 10.54
C LEU A 168 12.03 -11.59 10.47
N GLU A 169 12.80 -12.51 11.02
CA GLU A 169 14.26 -12.40 11.12
C GLU A 169 14.93 -12.32 9.75
N TYR A 170 14.38 -13.03 8.76
CA TYR A 170 14.89 -12.95 7.40
C TYR A 170 14.75 -11.54 6.81
N LEU A 171 13.76 -10.73 7.21
CA LEU A 171 13.64 -9.34 6.75
C LEU A 171 14.75 -8.46 7.33
N VAL A 172 15.13 -8.71 8.58
CA VAL A 172 16.26 -8.02 9.24
C VAL A 172 17.56 -8.32 8.49
N ASP A 173 17.84 -9.58 8.22
CA ASP A 173 19.05 -9.97 7.49
C ASP A 173 19.01 -9.59 6.01
N LEU A 174 17.84 -9.61 5.37
CA LEU A 174 17.64 -9.13 4.00
C LEU A 174 17.90 -7.62 3.89
N ALA A 175 17.45 -6.83 4.86
CA ALA A 175 17.74 -5.40 4.93
C ALA A 175 19.23 -5.11 5.19
N ALA A 176 19.91 -5.98 5.94
CA ALA A 176 21.32 -5.87 6.24
C ALA A 176 22.26 -6.47 5.16
N GLY A 177 21.72 -7.22 4.20
CA GLY A 177 22.51 -7.96 3.21
C GLY A 177 23.30 -9.12 3.82
N ARG A 178 22.73 -9.79 4.84
CA ARG A 178 23.38 -10.85 5.63
C ARG A 178 22.67 -12.21 5.54
N VAL A 179 21.78 -12.38 4.56
CA VAL A 179 21.13 -13.67 4.31
C VAL A 179 22.22 -14.69 3.90
N PRO A 180 22.34 -15.84 4.59
CA PRO A 180 23.31 -16.88 4.24
C PRO A 180 23.08 -17.48 2.85
N ASP A 181 24.13 -18.01 2.21
CA ASP A 181 24.07 -18.56 0.84
C ASP A 181 23.13 -19.77 0.68
N ASN A 182 22.92 -20.53 1.76
CA ASN A 182 21.99 -21.66 1.78
C ASN A 182 20.52 -21.22 1.92
N ILE A 183 20.25 -19.93 2.11
CA ILE A 183 18.92 -19.35 2.25
C ILE A 183 18.61 -18.40 1.10
N ARG A 184 17.45 -18.56 0.48
CA ARG A 184 16.95 -17.66 -0.56
C ARG A 184 15.58 -17.14 -0.18
N ILE A 185 15.39 -15.82 -0.32
CA ILE A 185 14.08 -15.17 -0.15
C ILE A 185 13.63 -14.71 -1.53
N THR A 186 12.52 -15.28 -1.98
CA THR A 186 11.92 -15.01 -3.28
C THR A 186 10.53 -14.39 -3.06
N GLU A 187 10.28 -13.22 -3.63
CA GLU A 187 9.03 -12.50 -3.43
C GLU A 187 8.33 -12.26 -4.78
N PHE A 188 7.00 -12.39 -4.83
CA PHE A 188 6.20 -12.05 -6.03
C PHE A 188 5.39 -10.75 -5.85
N TYR A 189 5.45 -10.16 -4.66
CA TYR A 189 4.90 -8.84 -4.38
C TYR A 189 5.64 -8.23 -3.19
N PHE A 190 6.24 -7.06 -3.36
CA PHE A 190 6.89 -6.32 -2.29
C PHE A 190 5.92 -5.38 -1.58
N GLN A 191 6.18 -5.13 -0.29
CA GLN A 191 5.71 -3.91 0.35
C GLN A 191 6.26 -2.70 -0.45
N SER A 192 5.41 -1.75 -0.85
CA SER A 192 5.81 -0.75 -1.86
C SER A 192 7.05 0.05 -1.43
N GLY A 193 7.99 0.23 -2.35
CA GLY A 193 9.25 0.93 -2.12
C GLY A 193 10.28 0.17 -1.28
N SER A 194 9.88 -0.90 -0.56
CA SER A 194 10.75 -1.58 0.41
C SER A 194 11.95 -2.29 -0.22
N ALA A 195 11.87 -2.63 -1.52
CA ALA A 195 12.92 -3.29 -2.29
C ALA A 195 13.75 -2.34 -3.15
N LEU A 196 13.41 -1.05 -3.21
CA LEU A 196 14.16 -0.07 -4.00
C LEU A 196 15.58 0.10 -3.43
N GLY A 197 16.57 0.13 -4.32
CA GLY A 197 17.99 0.22 -3.98
C GLY A 197 18.54 -1.04 -3.33
N LYS A 198 17.83 -2.19 -3.36
CA LYS A 198 18.27 -3.46 -2.75
C LYS A 198 18.48 -4.55 -3.82
N PRO A 199 19.70 -4.68 -4.39
CA PRO A 199 19.96 -5.58 -5.52
C PRO A 199 19.63 -7.05 -5.25
N ALA A 200 19.82 -7.54 -4.03
CA ALA A 200 19.45 -8.93 -3.69
C ALA A 200 17.93 -9.16 -3.84
N ARG A 201 17.09 -8.25 -3.33
CA ARG A 201 15.63 -8.37 -3.45
C ARG A 201 15.17 -8.24 -4.90
N GLN A 202 15.69 -7.26 -5.63
CA GLN A 202 15.34 -7.05 -7.04
C GLN A 202 15.70 -8.26 -7.92
N ARG A 203 16.81 -8.96 -7.64
CA ARG A 203 17.22 -10.18 -8.35
C ARG A 203 16.37 -11.42 -8.01
N HIS A 204 15.66 -11.41 -6.88
CA HIS A 204 14.84 -12.53 -6.42
C HIS A 204 13.35 -12.21 -6.43
N TYR A 205 12.94 -11.32 -7.34
CA TYR A 205 11.53 -11.03 -7.61
C TYR A 205 10.97 -11.98 -8.67
N ILE A 206 9.75 -12.48 -8.47
CA ILE A 206 8.97 -13.19 -9.50
C ILE A 206 7.93 -12.22 -10.05
N SER A 207 8.00 -11.92 -11.35
CA SER A 207 6.92 -11.21 -12.03
C SER A 207 5.83 -12.20 -12.41
N SER A 208 4.76 -12.26 -11.61
CA SER A 208 3.63 -13.17 -11.85
C SER A 208 2.30 -12.52 -11.48
N ASN A 209 1.29 -12.74 -12.31
CA ASN A 209 -0.09 -12.42 -11.95
C ASN A 209 -0.51 -13.27 -10.77
N TYR A 210 -1.36 -12.74 -9.90
CA TYR A 210 -1.70 -13.40 -8.64
C TYR A 210 -2.29 -14.81 -8.84
N THR A 211 -3.13 -14.99 -9.86
CA THR A 211 -3.75 -16.29 -10.18
C THR A 211 -2.77 -17.34 -10.72
N HIS A 212 -1.54 -16.95 -11.09
CA HIS A 212 -0.50 -17.85 -11.55
C HIS A 212 0.49 -18.27 -10.46
N VAL A 213 0.43 -17.66 -9.27
CA VAL A 213 1.40 -17.94 -8.20
C VAL A 213 1.35 -19.42 -7.78
N ALA A 214 0.16 -20.03 -7.71
CA ALA A 214 0.02 -21.46 -7.42
C ALA A 214 0.75 -22.33 -8.46
N ARG A 215 0.76 -21.94 -9.75
CA ARG A 215 1.56 -22.61 -10.77
C ARG A 215 3.05 -22.49 -10.45
N ASP A 216 3.51 -21.26 -10.23
CA ASP A 216 4.92 -20.98 -10.04
C ASP A 216 5.48 -21.68 -8.78
N LEU A 217 4.68 -21.82 -7.72
CA LEU A 217 5.04 -22.57 -6.52
C LEU A 217 5.22 -24.06 -6.80
N VAL A 218 4.29 -24.68 -7.55
CA VAL A 218 4.41 -26.09 -7.96
C VAL A 218 5.65 -26.31 -8.82
N ASP A 219 5.85 -25.46 -9.83
CA ASP A 219 6.97 -25.59 -10.77
C ASP A 219 8.33 -25.38 -10.06
N ARG A 220 8.35 -24.61 -8.97
CA ARG A 220 9.50 -24.43 -8.07
C ARG A 220 9.72 -25.60 -7.09
N GLY A 221 8.78 -26.53 -7.02
CA GLY A 221 8.85 -27.69 -6.13
C GLY A 221 8.58 -27.34 -4.67
N VAL A 222 7.61 -26.46 -4.40
CA VAL A 222 7.11 -26.20 -3.05
C VAL A 222 6.84 -27.52 -2.33
N ASN A 223 7.34 -27.65 -1.11
CA ASN A 223 7.23 -28.88 -0.34
C ASN A 223 6.85 -28.66 1.13
N LEU A 224 6.70 -27.41 1.54
CA LEU A 224 6.24 -27.00 2.86
C LEU A 224 5.37 -25.75 2.73
N ILE A 225 4.23 -25.75 3.42
CA ILE A 225 3.42 -24.55 3.64
C ILE A 225 3.16 -24.36 5.13
N MET A 226 3.19 -23.11 5.57
CA MET A 226 2.84 -22.74 6.94
C MET A 226 1.96 -21.50 6.92
N GLN A 227 0.86 -21.53 7.65
CA GLN A 227 0.00 -20.36 7.78
C GLN A 227 -0.74 -20.33 9.12
N LEU A 228 -1.14 -19.13 9.52
CA LEU A 228 -2.13 -18.95 10.56
C LEU A 228 -3.50 -19.42 10.07
N VAL A 229 -4.28 -19.97 10.98
CA VAL A 229 -5.66 -20.40 10.73
C VAL A 229 -6.56 -19.99 11.89
N ALA A 230 -7.85 -19.85 11.61
CA ALA A 230 -8.87 -19.64 12.62
C ALA A 230 -9.58 -20.96 12.93
N ARG A 231 -10.08 -21.10 14.16
CA ARG A 231 -10.88 -22.25 14.58
C ARG A 231 -12.17 -21.75 15.23
N ASP A 232 -13.31 -22.29 14.79
CA ASP A 232 -14.59 -21.96 15.42
C ASP A 232 -14.85 -22.82 16.67
N ARG A 233 -15.95 -22.53 17.38
CA ARG A 233 -16.35 -23.27 18.59
C ARG A 233 -16.72 -24.73 18.31
N ALA A 234 -17.07 -25.07 17.07
CA ALA A 234 -17.37 -26.43 16.64
C ALA A 234 -16.10 -27.22 16.23
N GLY A 235 -14.92 -26.58 16.28
CA GLY A 235 -13.65 -27.19 15.94
C GLY A 235 -13.33 -27.20 14.44
N ARG A 236 -14.15 -26.55 13.60
CA ARG A 236 -13.87 -26.39 12.16
C ARG A 236 -12.74 -25.41 11.96
N LEU A 237 -11.96 -25.63 10.90
CA LEU A 237 -10.86 -24.75 10.52
C LEU A 237 -11.27 -23.80 9.41
N SER A 238 -10.68 -22.61 9.43
CA SER A 238 -10.75 -21.66 8.34
C SER A 238 -9.36 -21.13 8.02
N LEU A 239 -9.03 -21.07 6.72
CA LEU A 239 -7.85 -20.37 6.21
C LEU A 239 -7.93 -18.85 6.43
N ALA A 240 -9.10 -18.36 6.88
CA ALA A 240 -9.33 -17.02 7.40
C ALA A 240 -8.83 -15.92 6.46
N CYS A 241 -7.71 -15.27 6.81
CA CYS A 241 -7.15 -14.16 6.07
C CYS A 241 -6.49 -14.56 4.74
N ASN A 242 -6.12 -15.82 4.53
CA ASN A 242 -5.34 -16.25 3.37
C ASN A 242 -5.78 -17.62 2.81
N PRO A 243 -7.01 -17.75 2.28
CA PRO A 243 -7.33 -18.83 1.35
C PRO A 243 -6.72 -18.59 -0.04
N ASP A 244 -6.44 -17.33 -0.37
CA ASP A 244 -5.86 -16.80 -1.61
C ASP A 244 -5.13 -17.83 -2.48
N VAL A 245 -3.85 -18.11 -2.21
CA VAL A 245 -3.00 -18.99 -3.03
C VAL A 245 -3.02 -20.41 -2.48
N THR A 246 -3.25 -20.59 -1.18
CA THR A 246 -3.20 -21.92 -0.55
C THR A 246 -4.23 -22.87 -1.14
N LEU A 247 -5.47 -22.42 -1.34
CA LEU A 247 -6.50 -23.26 -1.98
C LEU A 247 -6.13 -23.60 -3.42
N ASP A 248 -5.66 -22.61 -4.18
CA ASP A 248 -5.26 -22.81 -5.57
C ASP A 248 -4.05 -23.73 -5.72
N LEU A 249 -3.10 -23.68 -4.79
CA LEU A 249 -1.96 -24.58 -4.73
C LEU A 249 -2.42 -26.03 -4.51
N VAL A 250 -3.28 -26.26 -3.51
CA VAL A 250 -3.82 -27.60 -3.21
C VAL A 250 -4.63 -28.13 -4.40
N ARG A 251 -5.51 -27.31 -4.98
CA ARG A 251 -6.28 -27.67 -6.18
C ARG A 251 -5.36 -28.05 -7.33
N ARG A 252 -4.31 -27.26 -7.57
CA ARG A 252 -3.36 -27.52 -8.65
C ARG A 252 -2.58 -28.80 -8.44
N CYS A 253 -2.04 -29.04 -7.24
CA CYS A 253 -1.32 -30.28 -6.96
C CYS A 253 -2.19 -31.52 -7.19
N ARG A 254 -3.45 -31.48 -6.75
CA ARG A 254 -4.43 -32.56 -7.00
C ARG A 254 -4.70 -32.74 -8.49
N ALA A 255 -4.90 -31.65 -9.24
CA ALA A 255 -5.21 -31.70 -10.66
C ALA A 255 -4.05 -32.18 -11.54
N THR A 256 -2.80 -31.84 -11.19
CA THR A 256 -1.62 -32.20 -11.98
C THR A 256 -0.90 -33.46 -11.49
N GLY A 257 -1.33 -34.03 -10.36
CA GLY A 257 -0.61 -35.12 -9.68
C GLY A 257 0.73 -34.69 -9.08
N ALA A 258 0.97 -33.38 -8.94
CA ALA A 258 2.18 -32.88 -8.28
C ALA A 258 2.19 -33.25 -6.80
N ARG A 259 3.39 -33.34 -6.22
CA ARG A 259 3.58 -33.66 -4.81
C ARG A 259 2.87 -32.61 -3.94
N MET A 260 2.02 -33.08 -3.02
CA MET A 260 1.43 -32.22 -1.99
C MET A 260 2.53 -31.71 -1.04
N PRO A 261 2.59 -30.40 -0.76
CA PRO A 261 3.47 -29.88 0.27
C PRO A 261 3.02 -30.38 1.64
N PHE A 262 3.98 -30.55 2.56
CA PHE A 262 3.64 -30.77 3.97
C PHE A 262 3.00 -29.48 4.52
N ALA A 263 1.82 -29.59 5.11
CA ALA A 263 0.99 -28.45 5.47
C ALA A 263 0.86 -28.28 6.98
N ILE A 264 1.22 -27.09 7.48
CA ILE A 264 1.12 -26.73 8.89
C ILE A 264 0.18 -25.54 9.06
N GLY A 265 -0.86 -25.75 9.88
CA GLY A 265 -1.78 -24.69 10.32
C GLY A 265 -1.48 -24.31 11.78
N HIS A 266 -1.29 -23.02 12.07
CA HIS A 266 -1.11 -22.52 13.43
C HIS A 266 -2.33 -21.71 13.85
N VAL A 267 -3.09 -22.23 14.81
CA VAL A 267 -4.33 -21.60 15.27
C VAL A 267 -4.02 -20.28 15.99
N HIS A 268 -4.61 -19.20 15.51
CA HIS A 268 -4.50 -17.88 16.13
C HIS A 268 -5.83 -17.49 16.76
N PRO A 269 -5.90 -17.25 18.09
CA PRO A 269 -7.17 -17.05 18.80
C PRO A 269 -7.93 -15.79 18.38
N GLU A 270 -7.22 -14.73 17.98
CA GLU A 270 -7.83 -13.46 17.56
C GLU A 270 -8.14 -13.41 16.06
N LEU A 271 -7.70 -14.39 15.27
CA LEU A 271 -7.85 -14.35 13.82
C LEU A 271 -9.32 -14.62 13.45
N PRO A 272 -9.98 -13.71 12.70
CA PRO A 272 -11.39 -13.91 12.34
C PRO A 272 -11.64 -15.20 11.57
N PHE A 273 -12.61 -15.99 12.02
CA PHE A 273 -13.08 -17.16 11.29
C PHE A 273 -13.93 -16.71 10.10
N MET A 274 -13.55 -17.12 8.89
CA MET A 274 -14.24 -16.73 7.65
C MET A 274 -14.92 -17.92 6.98
N HIS A 275 -16.10 -17.67 6.42
CA HIS A 275 -16.88 -18.62 5.65
C HIS A 275 -16.45 -18.66 4.17
N GLY A 276 -17.14 -19.45 3.35
CA GLY A 276 -16.80 -19.68 1.95
C GLY A 276 -15.84 -20.86 1.78
N ASP A 277 -15.02 -20.80 0.73
CA ASP A 277 -14.04 -21.87 0.43
C ASP A 277 -12.87 -21.86 1.43
N ALA A 278 -12.76 -20.83 2.26
CA ALA A 278 -11.79 -20.78 3.35
C ALA A 278 -12.04 -21.82 4.44
N VAL A 279 -13.27 -22.34 4.60
CA VAL A 279 -13.57 -23.40 5.56
C VAL A 279 -13.03 -24.71 5.03
N VAL A 280 -12.15 -25.34 5.80
CA VAL A 280 -11.46 -26.58 5.40
C VAL A 280 -11.63 -27.66 6.46
N ASP A 281 -11.56 -28.91 6.01
CA ASP A 281 -11.57 -30.08 6.89
C ASP A 281 -10.27 -30.18 7.70
N GLN A 282 -10.30 -30.94 8.79
CA GLN A 282 -9.14 -31.08 9.69
C GLN A 282 -7.94 -31.77 9.01
N ASP A 283 -8.18 -32.58 7.98
CA ASP A 283 -7.14 -33.28 7.21
C ASP A 283 -6.51 -32.40 6.11
N PHE A 284 -6.94 -31.14 5.98
CA PHE A 284 -6.28 -30.17 5.09
C PHE A 284 -4.83 -29.92 5.48
N PHE A 285 -4.55 -29.96 6.79
CA PHE A 285 -3.21 -29.80 7.35
C PHE A 285 -2.68 -31.13 7.87
N ASP A 286 -1.42 -31.42 7.58
CA ASP A 286 -0.73 -32.57 8.19
C ASP A 286 -0.47 -32.35 9.69
N VAL A 287 -0.28 -31.08 10.10
CA VAL A 287 -0.08 -30.67 11.49
C VAL A 287 -0.90 -29.42 11.79
N ILE A 288 -1.60 -29.44 12.92
CA ILE A 288 -2.29 -28.28 13.48
C ILE A 288 -1.67 -27.98 14.84
N ILE A 289 -1.20 -26.74 15.03
CA ILE A 289 -0.66 -26.24 16.29
C ILE A 289 -1.76 -25.40 16.95
N ASP A 290 -2.32 -25.89 18.06
CA ASP A 290 -3.42 -25.22 18.77
C ASP A 290 -2.91 -24.22 19.82
N GLU A 291 -1.65 -24.32 20.26
CA GLU A 291 -1.07 -23.35 21.17
C GLU A 291 -0.97 -21.97 20.52
N PRO A 292 -1.35 -20.87 21.21
CA PRO A 292 -1.28 -19.54 20.64
C PRO A 292 0.14 -19.19 20.16
N PRO A 293 0.30 -18.56 18.98
CA PRO A 293 1.61 -18.22 18.41
C PRO A 293 2.39 -17.15 19.19
N ALA A 294 1.82 -16.60 20.28
CA ALA A 294 2.39 -15.50 21.06
C ALA A 294 2.81 -14.32 20.17
N GLN A 295 1.93 -13.94 19.23
CA GLN A 295 2.06 -12.80 18.35
C GLN A 295 0.70 -12.10 18.25
N PRO A 296 0.61 -10.77 18.28
CA PRO A 296 -0.63 -10.08 17.95
C PRO A 296 -0.81 -10.03 16.42
N LEU A 297 -2.05 -9.80 15.98
CA LEU A 297 -2.32 -9.56 14.55
C LEU A 297 -1.68 -8.25 14.08
N PHE A 298 -1.13 -8.24 12.87
CA PHE A 298 -0.62 -7.01 12.27
C PHE A 298 -1.79 -6.14 11.79
N ALA A 299 -1.92 -4.94 12.35
CA ALA A 299 -2.88 -3.93 11.91
C ALA A 299 -2.22 -2.85 11.05
N LEU A 300 -2.89 -2.44 9.98
CA LEU A 300 -2.45 -1.31 9.17
C LEU A 300 -2.92 0.01 9.78
N PRO A 301 -2.02 0.99 9.98
CA PRO A 301 -2.43 2.33 10.40
C PRO A 301 -3.16 3.02 9.25
N ARG A 302 -4.19 3.82 9.58
CA ARG A 302 -4.93 4.60 8.57
C ARG A 302 -4.15 5.82 8.09
N GLU A 303 -4.13 6.03 6.78
CA GLU A 303 -3.53 7.20 6.16
C GLU A 303 -4.53 8.37 6.07
N PRO A 304 -4.07 9.63 6.17
CA PRO A 304 -4.94 10.76 5.93
C PRO A 304 -5.31 10.87 4.45
N VAL A 305 -6.54 11.32 4.19
CA VAL A 305 -7.06 11.56 2.84
C VAL A 305 -6.84 13.01 2.46
N SER A 306 -6.10 13.26 1.38
CA SER A 306 -5.87 14.62 0.90
C SER A 306 -7.08 15.18 0.13
N LEU A 307 -7.12 16.51 -0.08
CA LEU A 307 -8.15 17.14 -0.89
C LEU A 307 -8.19 16.58 -2.33
N GLN A 308 -7.02 16.31 -2.91
CA GLN A 308 -6.92 15.70 -4.25
C GLN A 308 -7.52 14.29 -4.24
N ASP A 309 -7.24 13.51 -3.20
CA ASP A 309 -7.79 12.15 -3.08
C ASP A 309 -9.31 12.19 -2.95
N HIS A 310 -9.86 13.08 -2.12
CA HIS A 310 -11.31 13.31 -2.04
C HIS A 310 -11.91 13.64 -3.41
N ALA A 311 -11.30 14.56 -4.18
CA ALA A 311 -11.78 14.91 -5.52
C ALA A 311 -11.78 13.70 -6.48
N VAL A 312 -10.72 12.87 -6.44
CA VAL A 312 -10.69 11.59 -7.17
C VAL A 312 -11.84 10.68 -6.72
N GLY A 313 -12.05 10.55 -5.40
CA GLY A 313 -13.12 9.76 -4.80
C GLY A 313 -14.51 10.16 -5.27
N PHE A 314 -14.80 11.47 -5.32
CA PHE A 314 -16.07 12.02 -5.83
C PHE A 314 -16.26 11.77 -7.32
N HIS A 315 -15.21 11.86 -8.14
CA HIS A 315 -15.31 11.52 -9.56
C HIS A 315 -15.53 10.02 -9.77
N ALA A 316 -14.82 9.17 -9.01
CA ALA A 316 -14.94 7.73 -9.08
C ALA A 316 -16.30 7.22 -8.55
N SER A 317 -16.86 7.83 -7.50
CA SER A 317 -18.15 7.41 -6.93
C SER A 317 -19.32 7.55 -7.88
N ARG A 318 -19.21 8.43 -8.88
CA ARG A 318 -20.20 8.58 -9.96
C ARG A 318 -20.19 7.43 -10.95
N LEU A 319 -19.10 6.65 -11.00
CA LEU A 319 -18.97 5.50 -11.90
C LEU A 319 -19.53 4.22 -11.26
N ILE A 320 -19.85 4.25 -9.96
CA ILE A 320 -20.36 3.09 -9.22
C ILE A 320 -21.86 3.00 -9.38
N ALA A 321 -22.34 1.90 -9.95
CA ALA A 321 -23.75 1.70 -10.21
C ALA A 321 -24.49 1.21 -8.95
N ASP A 322 -25.69 1.74 -8.70
CA ASP A 322 -26.60 1.09 -7.75
C ASP A 322 -26.99 -0.32 -8.25
N GLY A 323 -27.13 -1.28 -7.34
CA GLY A 323 -27.30 -2.69 -7.71
C GLY A 323 -26.03 -3.37 -8.24
N GLY A 324 -24.90 -2.65 -8.25
CA GLY A 324 -23.66 -3.11 -8.87
C GLY A 324 -22.80 -4.00 -7.98
N THR A 325 -21.59 -4.24 -8.49
CA THR A 325 -20.53 -4.99 -7.81
C THR A 325 -19.29 -4.14 -7.68
N LEU A 326 -18.67 -4.15 -6.49
CA LEU A 326 -17.51 -3.31 -6.20
C LEU A 326 -16.29 -4.16 -5.82
N GLN A 327 -15.18 -3.86 -6.50
CA GLN A 327 -13.83 -4.20 -6.06
C GLN A 327 -13.06 -2.90 -5.85
N ILE A 328 -12.37 -2.79 -4.72
CA ILE A 328 -11.48 -1.67 -4.40
C ILE A 328 -10.18 -2.19 -3.78
N GLY A 329 -9.07 -1.52 -4.05
CA GLY A 329 -7.79 -1.72 -3.36
C GLY A 329 -7.72 -0.97 -2.03
N ILE A 330 -6.53 -0.78 -1.47
CA ILE A 330 -6.28 -0.04 -0.22
C ILE A 330 -5.71 1.37 -0.43
N GLY A 331 -5.71 2.15 0.66
CA GLY A 331 -5.02 3.43 0.75
C GLY A 331 -5.95 4.62 0.55
N ALA A 332 -5.38 5.83 0.66
CA ALA A 332 -6.14 7.08 0.72
C ALA A 332 -7.10 7.32 -0.45
N LEU A 333 -6.78 6.86 -1.67
CA LEU A 333 -7.68 6.99 -2.82
C LEU A 333 -8.91 6.07 -2.71
N SER A 334 -8.75 4.86 -2.19
CA SER A 334 -9.89 3.97 -1.91
C SER A 334 -10.72 4.50 -0.75
N ASP A 335 -10.08 5.02 0.31
CA ASP A 335 -10.80 5.61 1.44
C ASP A 335 -11.61 6.84 1.00
N ALA A 336 -11.08 7.65 0.08
CA ALA A 336 -11.80 8.76 -0.53
C ALA A 336 -13.03 8.30 -1.34
N LEU A 337 -12.90 7.22 -2.11
CA LEU A 337 -14.04 6.63 -2.83
C LEU A 337 -15.12 6.14 -1.84
N VAL A 338 -14.72 5.40 -0.80
CA VAL A 338 -15.65 4.91 0.22
C VAL A 338 -16.35 6.07 0.91
N HIS A 339 -15.62 7.12 1.31
CA HIS A 339 -16.19 8.31 1.92
C HIS A 339 -17.23 8.97 1.00
N SER A 340 -16.89 9.10 -0.28
CA SER A 340 -17.77 9.69 -1.30
C SER A 340 -19.05 8.87 -1.51
N LEU A 341 -18.97 7.54 -1.51
CA LEU A 341 -20.13 6.64 -1.59
C LEU A 341 -21.02 6.74 -0.35
N ILE A 342 -20.44 6.82 0.85
CA ILE A 342 -21.19 7.01 2.10
C ILE A 342 -21.91 8.36 2.09
N LEU A 343 -21.25 9.43 1.64
CA LEU A 343 -21.88 10.74 1.51
C LEU A 343 -23.00 10.70 0.46
N ARG A 344 -22.76 10.10 -0.71
CA ARG A 344 -23.76 9.89 -1.78
C ARG A 344 -25.02 9.20 -1.24
N HIS A 345 -24.86 8.23 -0.35
CA HIS A 345 -25.97 7.46 0.21
C HIS A 345 -26.67 8.14 1.39
N ARG A 346 -25.92 8.67 2.38
CA ARG A 346 -26.47 9.19 3.64
C ARG A 346 -26.82 10.68 3.61
N ASP A 347 -26.14 11.49 2.80
CA ASP A 347 -26.32 12.94 2.70
C ASP A 347 -26.13 13.37 1.24
N ASN A 348 -27.04 12.86 0.40
CA ASN A 348 -27.01 13.10 -1.05
C ASN A 348 -27.01 14.59 -1.45
N PRO A 349 -27.74 15.50 -0.76
CA PRO A 349 -27.64 16.93 -1.06
C PRO A 349 -26.21 17.48 -0.91
N SER A 350 -25.49 17.10 0.15
CA SER A 350 -24.09 17.52 0.33
C SER A 350 -23.15 16.89 -0.70
N TYR A 351 -23.41 15.64 -1.08
CA TYR A 351 -22.71 14.98 -2.18
C TYR A 351 -22.90 15.72 -3.51
N LEU A 352 -24.15 16.05 -3.88
CA LEU A 352 -24.46 16.78 -5.10
C LEU A 352 -23.83 18.19 -5.11
N ALA A 353 -23.77 18.85 -3.95
CA ALA A 353 -23.07 20.13 -3.82
C ALA A 353 -21.57 19.98 -4.09
N ALA A 354 -20.93 18.88 -3.64
CA ALA A 354 -19.54 18.57 -3.96
C ALA A 354 -19.33 18.29 -5.45
N ILE A 355 -20.21 17.50 -6.08
CA ILE A 355 -20.15 17.25 -7.53
C ILE A 355 -20.31 18.54 -8.33
N ALA A 356 -21.26 19.40 -7.94
CA ALA A 356 -21.47 20.69 -8.59
C ALA A 356 -20.25 21.61 -8.43
N ALA A 357 -19.64 21.66 -7.25
CA ALA A 357 -18.43 22.44 -7.00
C ALA A 357 -17.22 21.94 -7.81
N LEU A 358 -17.08 20.63 -7.98
CA LEU A 358 -16.05 20.05 -8.85
C LEU A 358 -16.28 20.40 -10.33
N GLY A 359 -17.54 20.58 -10.76
CA GLY A 359 -17.87 21.15 -12.06
C GLY A 359 -17.42 20.30 -13.25
N ARG A 360 -17.36 18.98 -13.10
CA ARG A 360 -16.99 18.03 -14.16
C ARG A 360 -18.11 17.04 -14.42
N ALA A 361 -18.43 16.83 -15.69
CA ALA A 361 -19.35 15.78 -16.10
C ALA A 361 -18.69 14.40 -15.91
N ALA A 362 -19.49 13.41 -15.54
CA ALA A 362 -19.08 12.02 -15.63
C ALA A 362 -19.06 11.58 -17.11
N PRO A 363 -18.34 10.50 -17.46
CA PRO A 363 -18.40 9.93 -18.79
C PRO A 363 -19.86 9.62 -19.21
N PRO A 364 -20.24 9.89 -20.48
CA PRO A 364 -21.60 9.69 -20.95
C PRO A 364 -22.10 8.26 -20.70
N GLY A 365 -23.32 8.13 -20.18
CA GLY A 365 -23.96 6.83 -19.93
C GLY A 365 -23.46 6.07 -18.70
N LEU A 366 -22.50 6.60 -17.94
CA LEU A 366 -21.94 5.94 -16.75
C LEU A 366 -22.11 6.73 -15.46
N GLY A 367 -22.53 7.99 -15.54
CA GLY A 367 -22.65 8.86 -14.38
C GLY A 367 -23.91 8.61 -13.56
N GLU A 368 -23.74 8.20 -12.31
CA GLU A 368 -24.82 8.02 -11.35
C GLU A 368 -24.59 8.86 -10.08
N ASP A 369 -25.59 9.67 -9.73
CA ASP A 369 -25.51 10.59 -8.60
C ASP A 369 -26.56 10.30 -7.49
N ALA A 370 -27.53 9.41 -7.78
CA ALA A 370 -28.59 9.04 -6.85
C ALA A 370 -28.07 8.13 -5.70
N PRO A 371 -28.70 8.11 -4.51
CA PRO A 371 -28.35 7.17 -3.45
C PRO A 371 -28.35 5.70 -3.90
N LEU A 372 -27.53 4.87 -3.25
CA LEU A 372 -27.45 3.43 -3.50
C LEU A 372 -28.62 2.70 -2.80
N ALA A 373 -29.78 2.68 -3.44
CA ALA A 373 -31.03 2.16 -2.88
C ALA A 373 -31.03 0.62 -2.83
N GLU A 374 -30.67 -0.03 -3.93
CA GLU A 374 -30.48 -1.49 -3.99
C GLU A 374 -29.23 -1.90 -3.21
N GLY A 375 -28.18 -1.07 -3.27
CA GLY A 375 -26.90 -1.31 -2.61
C GLY A 375 -25.91 -2.04 -3.51
N LEU A 376 -24.80 -2.44 -2.90
CA LEU A 376 -23.67 -3.07 -3.58
C LEU A 376 -23.40 -4.47 -3.03
N TYR A 377 -22.85 -5.31 -3.90
CA TYR A 377 -22.17 -6.56 -3.56
C TYR A 377 -20.66 -6.33 -3.64
N GLY A 378 -19.91 -6.80 -2.65
CA GLY A 378 -18.45 -6.74 -2.66
C GLY A 378 -17.86 -8.03 -3.22
N ALA A 379 -17.06 -7.92 -4.28
CA ALA A 379 -16.27 -9.04 -4.80
C ALA A 379 -14.85 -8.52 -5.06
N SER A 380 -13.98 -8.67 -4.07
CA SER A 380 -12.68 -7.99 -4.06
C SER A 380 -11.53 -8.92 -3.73
N GLU A 381 -10.36 -8.72 -4.34
CA GLU A 381 -9.15 -9.43 -3.93
C GLU A 381 -8.86 -9.23 -2.43
N MET A 382 -8.92 -7.98 -1.97
CA MET A 382 -8.74 -7.66 -0.56
C MET A 382 -10.06 -7.25 0.09
N PHE A 383 -10.41 -7.92 1.19
CA PHE A 383 -11.43 -7.47 2.12
C PHE A 383 -10.78 -6.60 3.21
N MET A 384 -11.21 -5.35 3.32
CA MET A 384 -10.58 -4.33 4.16
C MET A 384 -11.60 -3.35 4.74
N ASP A 385 -11.16 -2.46 5.64
CA ASP A 385 -11.95 -1.47 6.39
C ASP A 385 -13.06 -0.77 5.59
N GLY A 386 -12.77 -0.36 4.37
CA GLY A 386 -13.72 0.31 3.47
C GLY A 386 -15.02 -0.47 3.29
N PHE A 387 -14.95 -1.79 3.12
CA PHE A 387 -16.16 -2.63 3.00
C PHE A 387 -16.92 -2.74 4.32
N MET A 388 -16.23 -2.77 5.47
CA MET A 388 -16.88 -2.65 6.78
C MET A 388 -17.64 -1.33 6.88
N HIS A 389 -17.03 -0.21 6.47
CA HIS A 389 -17.69 1.10 6.50
C HIS A 389 -18.89 1.17 5.55
N LEU A 390 -18.81 0.58 4.35
CA LEU A 390 -19.95 0.47 3.43
C LEU A 390 -21.07 -0.39 4.00
N TYR A 391 -20.75 -1.49 4.68
CA TYR A 391 -21.73 -2.33 5.36
C TYR A 391 -22.44 -1.58 6.49
N GLN A 392 -21.68 -0.95 7.38
CA GLN A 392 -22.21 -0.09 8.44
C GLN A 392 -23.03 1.10 7.89
N ALA A 393 -22.71 1.54 6.66
CA ALA A 393 -23.43 2.58 5.95
C ALA A 393 -24.78 2.14 5.39
N GLY A 394 -25.09 0.84 5.35
CA GLY A 394 -26.27 0.30 4.67
C GLY A 394 -26.12 0.24 3.15
N ILE A 395 -24.88 0.31 2.65
CA ILE A 395 -24.56 0.26 1.22
C ILE A 395 -24.24 -1.17 0.78
N LEU A 396 -23.41 -1.88 1.54
CA LEU A 396 -23.01 -3.26 1.22
C LEU A 396 -24.12 -4.24 1.65
N LYS A 397 -25.19 -4.34 0.87
CA LYS A 397 -26.40 -5.09 1.22
C LYS A 397 -27.02 -5.89 0.08
N ARG A 398 -26.51 -5.74 -1.15
CA ARG A 398 -27.03 -6.51 -2.28
C ARG A 398 -26.59 -7.96 -2.11
N GLU A 399 -27.57 -8.84 -2.14
CA GLU A 399 -27.37 -10.25 -1.87
C GLU A 399 -27.04 -11.03 -3.14
N VAL A 400 -26.10 -11.95 -3.03
CA VAL A 400 -25.82 -12.95 -4.06
C VAL A 400 -25.96 -14.37 -3.50
N PHE A 401 -26.29 -15.30 -4.40
CA PHE A 401 -26.53 -16.70 -4.07
C PHE A 401 -25.70 -17.59 -4.98
N ASP A 402 -25.21 -18.73 -4.47
CA ASP A 402 -24.42 -19.70 -5.23
C ASP A 402 -25.28 -20.68 -6.06
N ASP A 403 -26.53 -20.30 -6.33
CA ASP A 403 -27.45 -21.01 -7.21
C ASP A 403 -27.82 -20.08 -8.37
N ILE A 404 -27.51 -20.50 -9.60
CA ILE A 404 -27.67 -19.64 -10.78
C ILE A 404 -29.14 -19.38 -11.13
N GLU A 405 -30.03 -20.33 -10.88
CA GLU A 405 -31.45 -20.16 -11.17
C GLU A 405 -32.07 -19.17 -10.17
N LEU A 406 -31.73 -19.32 -8.89
CA LEU A 406 -32.10 -18.36 -7.86
C LEU A 406 -31.50 -16.98 -8.14
N MET A 407 -30.21 -16.89 -8.49
CA MET A 407 -29.54 -15.62 -8.77
C MET A 407 -30.21 -14.89 -9.93
N ARG A 408 -30.59 -15.60 -11.00
CA ARG A 408 -31.34 -15.03 -12.14
C ARG A 408 -32.71 -14.50 -11.74
N ARG A 409 -33.45 -15.24 -10.89
CA ARG A 409 -34.75 -14.82 -10.38
C ARG A 409 -34.63 -13.58 -9.48
N VAL A 410 -33.63 -13.55 -8.61
CA VAL A 410 -33.29 -12.38 -7.77
C VAL A 410 -32.95 -11.18 -8.67
N ASN A 411 -32.13 -11.39 -9.70
CA ASN A 411 -31.78 -10.37 -10.69
C ASN A 411 -32.99 -9.84 -11.48
N ALA A 412 -34.03 -10.66 -11.65
CA ALA A 412 -35.30 -10.28 -12.27
C ALA A 412 -36.27 -9.59 -11.30
N GLY A 413 -35.90 -9.42 -10.02
CA GLY A 413 -36.72 -8.77 -9.00
C GLY A 413 -37.79 -9.68 -8.39
N GLU A 414 -37.69 -10.99 -8.55
CA GLU A 414 -38.65 -11.94 -7.95
C GLU A 414 -38.48 -12.04 -6.43
N GLN A 415 -39.60 -12.18 -5.72
CA GLN A 415 -39.56 -12.52 -4.30
C GLN A 415 -39.04 -13.94 -4.10
N HIS A 416 -38.20 -14.13 -3.08
CA HIS A 416 -37.62 -15.43 -2.74
C HIS A 416 -37.59 -15.62 -1.22
N GLN A 417 -37.64 -16.89 -0.79
CA GLN A 417 -37.70 -17.26 0.63
C GLN A 417 -36.37 -17.06 1.37
N GLN A 418 -35.27 -16.94 0.63
CA GLN A 418 -33.89 -16.81 1.15
C GLN A 418 -33.44 -15.35 1.31
N ALA A 419 -34.38 -14.39 1.31
CA ALA A 419 -34.05 -12.98 1.53
C ALA A 419 -33.44 -12.79 2.93
N GLY A 420 -32.35 -12.04 3.00
CA GLY A 420 -31.60 -11.79 4.25
C GLY A 420 -30.56 -12.85 4.59
N THR A 421 -30.47 -13.95 3.84
CA THR A 421 -29.46 -15.00 4.04
C THR A 421 -28.36 -14.98 2.98
N GLY A 422 -28.48 -14.11 1.97
CA GLY A 422 -27.52 -14.06 0.88
C GLY A 422 -26.21 -13.41 1.27
N VAL A 423 -25.21 -13.63 0.43
CA VAL A 423 -23.86 -13.15 0.63
C VAL A 423 -23.75 -11.71 0.17
N VAL A 424 -23.00 -10.89 0.90
CA VAL A 424 -22.80 -9.47 0.58
C VAL A 424 -21.34 -9.12 0.29
N MET A 425 -20.40 -10.00 0.66
CA MET A 425 -18.97 -9.78 0.47
C MET A 425 -18.21 -11.09 0.26
N ASP A 426 -17.56 -11.21 -0.89
CA ASP A 426 -16.54 -12.22 -1.18
C ASP A 426 -15.15 -11.58 -1.30
N GLY A 427 -14.19 -12.12 -0.55
CA GLY A 427 -12.78 -11.68 -0.51
C GLY A 427 -11.79 -12.76 -0.96
N GLY A 428 -10.58 -12.37 -1.38
CA GLY A 428 -9.46 -13.30 -1.62
C GLY A 428 -8.51 -13.45 -0.43
N PHE A 429 -8.15 -12.32 0.17
CA PHE A 429 -7.46 -12.23 1.45
C PHE A 429 -7.96 -11.00 2.22
N PHE A 430 -7.64 -10.89 3.52
CA PHE A 430 -7.97 -9.68 4.28
C PHE A 430 -6.78 -9.15 5.07
N LEU A 431 -6.71 -7.82 5.15
CA LEU A 431 -5.73 -7.06 5.92
C LEU A 431 -6.34 -5.68 6.20
N GLY A 432 -6.29 -5.22 7.44
CA GLY A 432 -6.95 -3.97 7.82
C GLY A 432 -6.49 -3.44 9.17
N SER A 433 -7.29 -2.55 9.74
CA SER A 433 -7.09 -2.04 11.09
C SER A 433 -7.56 -3.03 12.17
N GLN A 434 -7.22 -2.75 13.43
CA GLN A 434 -7.76 -3.50 14.56
C GLN A 434 -9.30 -3.43 14.61
N ALA A 435 -9.88 -2.26 14.35
CA ALA A 435 -11.34 -2.08 14.34
C ALA A 435 -12.03 -2.95 13.29
N PHE A 436 -11.35 -3.22 12.17
CA PHE A 436 -11.85 -4.14 11.15
C PHE A 436 -11.84 -5.60 11.64
N TYR A 437 -10.77 -6.03 12.32
CA TYR A 437 -10.72 -7.37 12.91
C TYR A 437 -11.76 -7.55 14.02
N ASP A 438 -11.95 -6.54 14.86
CA ASP A 438 -12.96 -6.52 15.92
C ASP A 438 -14.38 -6.60 15.32
N PHE A 439 -14.63 -5.90 14.22
CA PHE A 439 -15.88 -5.99 13.47
C PHE A 439 -16.15 -7.42 13.00
N LEU A 440 -15.19 -8.08 12.35
CA LEU A 440 -15.36 -9.45 11.86
C LEU A 440 -15.63 -10.44 13.00
N ASN A 441 -14.89 -10.33 14.10
CA ASN A 441 -15.08 -11.17 15.29
C ASN A 441 -16.43 -10.90 15.97
N GLY A 442 -16.91 -9.66 15.91
CA GLY A 442 -18.18 -9.21 16.47
C GLY A 442 -19.43 -9.56 15.68
N LEU A 443 -19.31 -10.02 14.42
CA LEU A 443 -20.45 -10.49 13.63
C LEU A 443 -21.14 -11.67 14.33
N ASP A 444 -22.47 -11.70 14.30
CA ASP A 444 -23.25 -12.82 14.86
C ASP A 444 -23.32 -14.04 13.90
N GLU A 445 -23.95 -15.14 14.37
CA GLU A 445 -24.06 -16.39 13.60
C GLU A 445 -24.86 -16.27 12.31
N HIS A 446 -25.73 -15.26 12.18
CA HIS A 446 -26.50 -14.99 10.96
C HIS A 446 -25.73 -14.07 10.00
N GLN A 447 -24.90 -13.16 10.54
CA GLN A 447 -24.13 -12.22 9.74
C GLN A 447 -22.85 -12.84 9.18
N ARG A 448 -22.11 -13.62 9.98
CA ARG A 448 -20.80 -14.20 9.57
C ARG A 448 -20.86 -14.95 8.23
N PRO A 449 -21.85 -15.82 7.94
CA PRO A 449 -21.89 -16.55 6.67
C PRO A 449 -22.05 -15.66 5.43
N ARG A 450 -22.48 -14.39 5.62
CA ARG A 450 -22.67 -13.43 4.53
C ARG A 450 -21.36 -12.78 4.07
N PHE A 451 -20.26 -12.99 4.81
CA PHE A 451 -18.90 -12.56 4.48
C PHE A 451 -18.02 -13.79 4.27
N ARG A 452 -17.51 -13.96 3.05
CA ARG A 452 -16.81 -15.17 2.66
C ARG A 452 -15.45 -14.87 2.08
N MET A 453 -14.56 -15.85 2.15
CA MET A 453 -13.21 -15.79 1.62
C MET A 453 -12.98 -16.98 0.68
N HIS A 454 -12.33 -16.71 -0.46
CA HIS A 454 -12.15 -17.65 -1.58
C HIS A 454 -10.71 -17.60 -2.12
N GLY A 455 -10.31 -18.63 -2.87
CA GLY A 455 -9.02 -18.62 -3.57
C GLY A 455 -8.98 -17.60 -4.71
N VAL A 456 -7.78 -17.11 -5.05
CA VAL A 456 -7.58 -16.11 -6.12
C VAL A 456 -8.05 -16.61 -7.49
N GLY A 457 -8.03 -17.93 -7.73
CA GLY A 457 -8.55 -18.55 -8.94
C GLY A 457 -10.06 -18.36 -9.16
N ARG A 458 -10.82 -17.94 -8.14
CA ARG A 458 -12.24 -17.57 -8.23
C ARG A 458 -12.44 -16.05 -8.15
N ILE A 459 -11.84 -15.40 -7.15
CA ILE A 459 -12.14 -13.99 -6.87
C ILE A 459 -11.45 -13.03 -7.86
N ASN A 460 -10.25 -13.38 -8.34
CA ASN A 460 -9.50 -12.55 -9.29
C ASN A 460 -9.77 -12.96 -10.74
N GLN A 461 -10.45 -14.07 -11.03
CA GLN A 461 -10.58 -14.54 -12.40
C GLN A 461 -11.97 -15.08 -12.68
N LEU A 462 -12.50 -14.76 -13.87
CA LEU A 462 -13.82 -15.20 -14.31
C LEU A 462 -13.78 -16.60 -14.93
N TYR A 463 -12.74 -16.89 -15.72
CA TYR A 463 -12.59 -18.15 -16.43
C TYR A 463 -12.08 -19.29 -15.54
N GLY A 464 -12.55 -20.51 -15.78
CA GLY A 464 -12.04 -21.74 -15.16
C GLY A 464 -12.77 -22.17 -13.88
N GLY A 465 -13.88 -21.51 -13.56
CA GLY A 465 -14.74 -21.82 -12.41
C GLY A 465 -16.22 -21.73 -12.76
N GLN A 466 -16.98 -20.98 -11.97
CA GLN A 466 -18.43 -20.83 -12.10
C GLN A 466 -18.79 -19.59 -12.93
N GLU A 467 -18.21 -19.48 -14.13
CA GLU A 467 -18.26 -18.27 -14.98
C GLU A 467 -19.68 -17.70 -15.14
N ALA A 468 -20.64 -18.52 -15.57
CA ALA A 468 -22.01 -18.08 -15.79
C ALA A 468 -22.68 -17.54 -14.51
N LEU A 469 -22.41 -18.18 -13.36
CA LEU A 469 -22.92 -17.72 -12.08
C LEU A 469 -22.23 -16.41 -11.67
N GLU A 470 -20.92 -16.32 -11.79
CA GLU A 470 -20.17 -15.14 -11.39
C GLU A 470 -20.53 -13.91 -12.24
N ILE A 471 -20.87 -14.08 -13.52
CA ILE A 471 -21.44 -13.01 -14.35
C ILE A 471 -22.78 -12.53 -13.76
N GLU A 472 -23.68 -13.45 -13.39
CA GLU A 472 -24.97 -13.12 -12.78
C GLU A 472 -24.81 -12.45 -11.40
N GLN A 473 -23.82 -12.87 -10.62
CA GLN A 473 -23.51 -12.28 -9.32
C GLN A 473 -22.85 -10.90 -9.47
N ARG A 474 -21.96 -10.71 -10.44
CA ARG A 474 -21.10 -9.53 -10.60
C ARG A 474 -21.67 -8.46 -11.54
N ARG A 475 -22.99 -8.23 -11.53
CA ARG A 475 -23.62 -7.21 -12.38
C ARG A 475 -23.05 -5.82 -12.14
N HIS A 476 -23.01 -5.03 -13.21
CA HIS A 476 -22.52 -3.65 -13.28
C HIS A 476 -21.17 -3.48 -12.55
N ALA A 477 -20.28 -4.48 -12.68
CA ALA A 477 -19.04 -4.52 -11.91
C ALA A 477 -18.15 -3.31 -12.17
N ARG A 478 -17.62 -2.75 -11.09
CA ARG A 478 -16.59 -1.71 -11.10
C ARG A 478 -15.37 -2.21 -10.35
N PHE A 479 -14.31 -2.46 -11.11
CA PHE A 479 -13.04 -2.89 -10.57
C PHE A 479 -12.10 -1.70 -10.46
N VAL A 480 -11.97 -1.18 -9.25
CA VAL A 480 -11.28 0.09 -8.98
C VAL A 480 -9.88 -0.19 -8.44
N ASN A 481 -8.88 0.26 -9.19
CA ASN A 481 -7.47 0.09 -8.86
C ASN A 481 -6.73 1.42 -8.94
N THR A 482 -5.64 1.55 -8.21
CA THR A 482 -4.75 2.72 -8.30
C THR A 482 -3.53 2.41 -9.16
N CYS A 483 -3.00 3.39 -9.88
CA CYS A 483 -1.73 3.28 -10.59
C CYS A 483 -0.80 4.46 -10.28
N MET A 484 0.49 4.28 -10.55
CA MET A 484 1.50 5.32 -10.32
C MET A 484 1.44 6.39 -11.42
N MET A 485 1.34 5.95 -12.68
CA MET A 485 1.36 6.80 -13.87
C MET A 485 0.54 6.17 -14.99
N MET A 486 0.10 7.00 -15.94
CA MET A 486 -0.49 6.53 -17.19
C MET A 486 0.06 7.30 -18.39
N THR A 487 0.22 6.62 -19.51
CA THR A 487 0.59 7.27 -20.77
C THR A 487 -0.61 7.98 -21.40
N LEU A 488 -0.40 8.98 -22.26
CA LEU A 488 -1.49 9.62 -23.02
C LEU A 488 -2.27 8.65 -23.91
N THR A 489 -1.64 7.53 -24.29
CA THR A 489 -2.28 6.45 -25.05
C THR A 489 -3.05 5.47 -24.17
N GLY A 490 -3.01 5.60 -22.85
CA GLY A 490 -3.80 4.80 -21.91
C GLY A 490 -3.11 3.54 -21.36
N ALA A 491 -1.79 3.39 -21.47
CA ALA A 491 -1.06 2.33 -20.78
C ALA A 491 -0.80 2.72 -19.32
N ALA A 492 -0.98 1.80 -18.37
CA ALA A 492 -0.77 2.07 -16.95
C ALA A 492 0.57 1.51 -16.44
N VAL A 493 1.15 2.23 -15.49
CA VAL A 493 2.36 1.87 -14.75
C VAL A 493 2.01 1.82 -13.27
N SER A 494 2.15 0.65 -12.65
CA SER A 494 1.68 0.43 -11.27
C SER A 494 2.73 -0.15 -10.34
N ASP A 495 3.74 -0.85 -10.87
CA ASP A 495 4.62 -1.69 -10.05
C ASP A 495 6.13 -1.51 -10.30
N GLY A 496 6.54 -0.77 -11.34
CA GLY A 496 7.95 -0.65 -11.73
C GLY A 496 8.38 0.76 -12.11
N LEU A 497 9.67 1.04 -11.88
CA LEU A 497 10.34 2.28 -12.28
C LEU A 497 10.97 2.16 -13.67
N ALA A 498 11.41 3.29 -14.22
CA ALA A 498 11.97 3.38 -15.56
C ALA A 498 13.23 2.53 -15.77
N ASP A 499 13.85 2.11 -14.68
CA ASP A 499 15.04 1.28 -14.66
C ASP A 499 14.78 -0.17 -14.29
N TYR A 500 13.52 -0.61 -14.36
CA TYR A 500 13.04 -1.94 -13.98
C TYR A 500 13.18 -2.27 -12.49
N GLN A 501 13.51 -1.31 -11.61
CA GLN A 501 13.35 -1.56 -10.19
C GLN A 501 11.86 -1.70 -9.86
N VAL A 502 11.52 -2.82 -9.24
CA VAL A 502 10.18 -3.14 -8.79
C VAL A 502 9.90 -2.40 -7.50
N VAL A 503 8.78 -1.68 -7.49
CA VAL A 503 8.27 -0.92 -6.37
C VAL A 503 7.48 -1.84 -5.44
N SER A 504 6.52 -2.60 -5.99
CA SER A 504 5.62 -3.50 -5.28
C SER A 504 5.49 -4.84 -6.03
N GLY A 505 4.52 -4.92 -6.93
CA GLY A 505 4.27 -6.03 -7.84
C GLY A 505 2.93 -5.84 -8.56
N VAL A 506 2.66 -6.66 -9.58
CA VAL A 506 1.42 -6.54 -10.39
C VAL A 506 0.15 -6.86 -9.58
N GLY A 507 0.25 -7.80 -8.62
CA GLY A 507 -0.90 -8.27 -7.84
C GLY A 507 -2.01 -8.81 -8.73
N GLY A 508 -3.27 -8.55 -8.37
CA GLY A 508 -4.44 -8.85 -9.22
C GLY A 508 -4.89 -7.72 -10.14
N GLN A 509 -4.14 -6.62 -10.27
CA GLN A 509 -4.60 -5.49 -11.08
C GLN A 509 -4.89 -5.92 -12.53
N TYR A 510 -3.98 -6.65 -13.16
CA TYR A 510 -4.19 -7.19 -14.51
C TYR A 510 -5.42 -8.10 -14.56
N ASN A 511 -5.61 -8.94 -13.55
CA ASN A 511 -6.69 -9.90 -13.48
C ASN A 511 -8.07 -9.21 -13.51
N PHE A 512 -8.27 -8.17 -12.69
CA PHE A 512 -9.54 -7.43 -12.70
C PHE A 512 -9.73 -6.56 -13.94
N VAL A 513 -8.66 -6.00 -14.50
CA VAL A 513 -8.73 -5.29 -15.78
C VAL A 513 -9.20 -6.27 -16.87
N ALA A 514 -8.58 -7.44 -16.99
CA ALA A 514 -8.97 -8.45 -17.97
C ALA A 514 -10.41 -8.93 -17.74
N MET A 515 -10.81 -9.15 -16.49
CA MET A 515 -12.18 -9.52 -16.13
C MET A 515 -13.19 -8.46 -16.57
N ALA A 516 -12.89 -7.17 -16.38
CA ALA A 516 -13.75 -6.08 -16.83
C ALA A 516 -13.99 -6.08 -18.34
N HIS A 517 -13.02 -6.54 -19.15
CA HIS A 517 -13.18 -6.64 -20.61
C HIS A 517 -13.86 -7.94 -21.05
N ALA A 518 -13.91 -8.95 -20.19
CA ALA A 518 -14.64 -10.20 -20.44
C ALA A 518 -16.14 -10.09 -20.15
N MET A 519 -16.56 -9.06 -19.41
CA MET A 519 -17.96 -8.85 -19.01
C MET A 519 -18.59 -7.71 -19.83
N ASP A 520 -19.82 -7.90 -20.30
CA ASP A 520 -20.53 -6.91 -21.13
C ASP A 520 -20.76 -5.58 -20.41
N ASP A 521 -21.06 -5.62 -19.10
CA ASP A 521 -21.37 -4.46 -18.27
C ASP A 521 -20.30 -4.14 -17.21
N GLY A 522 -19.20 -4.89 -17.22
CA GLY A 522 -18.05 -4.73 -16.34
C GLY A 522 -17.12 -3.61 -16.81
N ARG A 523 -16.61 -2.82 -15.87
CA ARG A 523 -15.68 -1.71 -16.15
C ARG A 523 -14.49 -1.70 -15.19
N SER A 524 -13.31 -1.43 -15.75
CA SER A 524 -12.07 -1.19 -15.03
C SER A 524 -11.89 0.30 -14.81
N VAL A 525 -11.68 0.71 -13.56
CA VAL A 525 -11.44 2.11 -13.17
C VAL A 525 -10.03 2.23 -12.62
N LEU A 526 -9.17 3.00 -13.29
CA LEU A 526 -7.83 3.32 -12.83
C LEU A 526 -7.76 4.73 -12.26
N MET A 527 -7.44 4.83 -10.97
CA MET A 527 -7.29 6.07 -10.24
C MET A 527 -5.82 6.46 -10.10
N LEU A 528 -5.52 7.74 -10.27
CA LEU A 528 -4.21 8.32 -9.98
C LEU A 528 -4.34 9.80 -9.65
N ARG A 529 -3.40 10.32 -8.87
CA ARG A 529 -3.21 11.78 -8.76
C ARG A 529 -2.62 12.28 -10.08
N ALA A 530 -3.01 13.45 -10.59
CA ALA A 530 -2.47 13.98 -11.83
C ALA A 530 -0.97 14.35 -11.73
N THR A 531 -0.47 14.63 -10.53
CA THR A 531 0.93 14.99 -10.28
C THR A 531 1.53 14.28 -9.06
N ARG A 532 2.86 14.23 -9.01
CA ARG A 532 3.65 13.78 -7.85
C ARG A 532 4.83 14.70 -7.61
N ASN A 533 5.39 14.67 -6.40
CA ASN A 533 6.71 15.23 -6.13
C ASN A 533 7.74 14.10 -6.14
N SER A 534 8.77 14.22 -6.98
CA SER A 534 9.86 13.25 -7.09
C SER A 534 11.19 13.99 -7.10
N GLY A 535 12.13 13.63 -6.22
CA GLY A 535 13.43 14.31 -6.13
C GLY A 535 13.36 15.80 -5.73
N GLY A 536 12.23 16.27 -5.18
CA GLY A 536 12.00 17.69 -4.90
C GLY A 536 11.37 18.47 -6.05
N GLU A 537 11.15 17.83 -7.20
CA GLU A 537 10.52 18.42 -8.38
C GLU A 537 9.09 17.91 -8.53
N LEU A 538 8.21 18.80 -8.98
CA LEU A 538 6.87 18.43 -9.39
C LEU A 538 6.93 17.75 -10.76
N GLN A 539 6.28 16.60 -10.88
CA GLN A 539 6.20 15.82 -12.11
C GLN A 539 4.76 15.41 -12.40
N SER A 540 4.40 15.31 -13.68
CA SER A 540 3.12 14.75 -14.10
C SER A 540 3.10 13.23 -13.92
N ASN A 541 1.95 12.68 -13.51
CA ASN A 541 1.67 11.25 -13.56
C ASN A 541 0.95 10.84 -14.86
N ILE A 542 0.41 11.82 -15.60
CA ILE A 542 0.01 11.62 -17.01
C ILE A 542 1.20 11.99 -17.88
N VAL A 543 1.78 11.00 -18.57
CA VAL A 543 3.04 11.14 -19.29
C VAL A 543 2.86 10.80 -20.77
N TRP A 544 3.74 11.29 -21.65
CA TRP A 544 3.73 10.84 -23.04
C TRP A 544 4.11 9.36 -23.18
N GLN A 545 5.23 8.98 -22.54
CA GLN A 545 5.77 7.62 -22.59
C GLN A 545 6.46 7.25 -21.27
N TYR A 546 6.49 5.96 -20.96
CA TYR A 546 7.26 5.39 -19.85
C TYR A 546 7.78 4.01 -20.25
N PRO A 547 9.02 3.61 -19.88
CA PRO A 547 9.61 2.37 -20.35
C PRO A 547 9.12 1.11 -19.60
N HIS A 548 8.42 1.26 -18.48
CA HIS A 548 7.75 0.16 -17.77
C HIS A 548 6.24 0.20 -18.04
N VAL A 549 5.59 -0.96 -18.19
CA VAL A 549 4.15 -1.05 -18.42
C VAL A 549 3.59 -2.23 -17.62
N THR A 550 2.55 -1.97 -16.84
CA THR A 550 1.81 -2.99 -16.09
C THR A 550 0.54 -3.38 -16.86
N ILE A 551 -0.27 -2.39 -17.27
CA ILE A 551 -1.48 -2.60 -18.05
C ILE A 551 -1.28 -2.03 -19.46
N PRO A 552 -1.28 -2.87 -20.50
CA PRO A 552 -1.08 -2.41 -21.87
C PRO A 552 -2.29 -1.61 -22.37
N ARG A 553 -2.04 -0.64 -23.26
CA ARG A 553 -3.06 0.33 -23.72
C ARG A 553 -4.31 -0.29 -24.39
N HIS A 554 -4.25 -1.52 -24.91
CA HIS A 554 -5.43 -2.16 -25.50
C HIS A 554 -6.45 -2.61 -24.43
N LEU A 555 -6.06 -2.62 -23.16
CA LEU A 555 -6.94 -2.86 -22.02
C LEU A 555 -7.38 -1.56 -21.32
N ARG A 556 -7.13 -0.38 -21.93
CA ARG A 556 -7.57 0.91 -21.37
C ARG A 556 -9.08 0.97 -21.24
N ASP A 557 -9.55 1.59 -20.17
CA ASP A 557 -10.97 1.74 -19.85
C ASP A 557 -11.21 3.09 -19.16
N LEU A 558 -11.67 3.13 -17.91
CA LEU A 558 -11.93 4.39 -17.20
C LEU A 558 -10.68 4.87 -16.47
N VAL A 559 -10.40 6.17 -16.54
CA VAL A 559 -9.30 6.83 -15.83
C VAL A 559 -9.81 8.01 -15.03
N VAL A 560 -9.37 8.14 -13.78
CA VAL A 560 -9.84 9.18 -12.85
C VAL A 560 -8.65 9.89 -12.19
N THR A 561 -8.64 11.21 -12.29
CA THR A 561 -7.79 12.11 -11.49
C THR A 561 -8.64 13.07 -10.68
N GLU A 562 -8.01 13.93 -9.88
CA GLU A 562 -8.68 15.01 -9.13
C GLU A 562 -9.35 16.05 -10.05
N TYR A 563 -9.14 15.97 -11.37
CA TYR A 563 -9.68 16.90 -12.36
C TYR A 563 -10.82 16.33 -13.21
N GLY A 564 -11.15 15.05 -13.07
CA GLY A 564 -12.27 14.42 -13.74
C GLY A 564 -12.09 12.93 -13.99
N ALA A 565 -13.09 12.34 -14.65
CA ALA A 565 -13.07 10.95 -15.10
C ALA A 565 -13.28 10.90 -16.62
N VAL A 566 -12.53 10.02 -17.30
CA VAL A 566 -12.64 9.82 -18.76
C VAL A 566 -12.78 8.35 -19.10
N ASP A 567 -13.54 8.08 -20.16
CA ASP A 567 -13.70 6.75 -20.76
C ASP A 567 -12.77 6.64 -21.97
N LEU A 568 -11.88 5.64 -21.98
CA LEU A 568 -10.94 5.39 -23.08
C LEU A 568 -11.29 4.12 -23.87
N ARG A 569 -12.27 3.32 -23.43
CA ARG A 569 -12.61 2.05 -24.06
C ARG A 569 -13.17 2.31 -25.47
N GLY A 570 -12.65 1.58 -26.46
CA GLY A 570 -13.09 1.67 -27.86
C GLY A 570 -12.71 2.96 -28.60
N ARG A 571 -12.13 3.96 -27.93
CA ARG A 571 -11.69 5.22 -28.56
C ARG A 571 -10.45 5.02 -29.43
N THR A 572 -10.25 5.91 -30.40
CA THR A 572 -9.00 6.03 -31.16
C THR A 572 -7.86 6.58 -30.28
N ASP A 573 -6.61 6.48 -30.74
CA ASP A 573 -5.47 7.03 -29.98
C ASP A 573 -5.59 8.55 -29.77
N GLU A 574 -6.04 9.28 -30.79
CA GLU A 574 -6.21 10.73 -30.71
C GLU A 574 -7.28 11.11 -29.69
N GLU A 575 -8.47 10.49 -29.75
CA GLU A 575 -9.55 10.72 -28.78
C GLU A 575 -9.12 10.38 -27.34
N CYS A 576 -8.29 9.34 -27.17
CA CYS A 576 -7.71 9.01 -25.87
C CYS A 576 -6.73 10.09 -25.39
N ILE A 577 -5.85 10.57 -26.26
CA ILE A 577 -4.89 11.63 -25.93
C ILE A 577 -5.64 12.90 -25.52
N GLN A 578 -6.65 13.31 -26.29
CA GLN A 578 -7.49 14.47 -25.98
C GLN A 578 -8.15 14.33 -24.60
N ALA A 579 -8.70 13.15 -24.30
CA ALA A 579 -9.33 12.84 -23.02
C ALA A 579 -8.32 12.87 -21.85
N MET A 580 -7.17 12.22 -22.00
CA MET A 580 -6.12 12.18 -20.96
C MET A 580 -5.57 13.58 -20.66
N ILE A 581 -5.37 14.43 -21.66
CA ILE A 581 -4.94 15.82 -21.47
C ILE A 581 -6.00 16.62 -20.68
N SER A 582 -7.29 16.36 -20.88
CA SER A 582 -8.38 17.06 -20.19
C SER A 582 -8.43 16.83 -18.67
N ILE A 583 -7.84 15.73 -18.21
CA ILE A 583 -7.70 15.36 -16.78
C ILE A 583 -6.25 15.45 -16.28
N ALA A 584 -5.34 16.02 -17.08
CA ALA A 584 -3.99 16.37 -16.67
C ALA A 584 -3.95 17.71 -15.95
N ASP A 585 -2.91 17.91 -15.14
CA ASP A 585 -2.64 19.19 -14.49
C ASP A 585 -2.19 20.23 -15.52
N THR A 586 -2.75 21.44 -15.45
CA THR A 586 -2.53 22.51 -16.42
C THR A 586 -1.06 22.84 -16.64
N ARG A 587 -0.22 22.70 -15.61
CA ARG A 587 1.23 22.98 -15.71
C ARG A 587 1.96 22.07 -16.71
N PHE A 588 1.36 20.95 -17.11
CA PHE A 588 1.96 19.97 -18.03
C PHE A 588 1.16 19.78 -19.33
N GLN A 589 -0.02 20.39 -19.48
CA GLN A 589 -0.91 20.18 -20.63
C GLN A 589 -0.25 20.58 -21.96
N ASP A 590 0.40 21.75 -22.04
CA ASP A 590 1.00 22.23 -23.28
C ASP A 590 2.18 21.38 -23.75
N GLU A 591 3.01 20.89 -22.81
CA GLU A 591 4.10 19.96 -23.12
C GLU A 591 3.56 18.65 -23.69
N LEU A 592 2.53 18.08 -23.06
CA LEU A 592 1.87 16.84 -23.49
C LEU A 592 1.23 16.99 -24.88
N ILE A 593 0.57 18.12 -25.14
CA ILE A 593 0.02 18.46 -26.47
C ILE A 593 1.15 18.51 -27.49
N GLY A 594 2.24 19.24 -27.21
CA GLY A 594 3.38 19.36 -28.10
C GLY A 594 4.02 18.01 -28.45
N GLN A 595 4.18 17.13 -27.44
CA GLN A 595 4.68 15.76 -27.64
C GLN A 595 3.75 14.93 -28.54
N ALA A 596 2.44 15.02 -28.35
CA ALA A 596 1.46 14.28 -29.16
C ALA A 596 1.38 14.78 -30.61
N CYS A 597 1.40 16.09 -30.83
CA CYS A 597 1.42 16.69 -32.17
C CYS A 597 2.72 16.35 -32.91
N ALA A 598 3.87 16.44 -32.24
CA ALA A 598 5.17 16.09 -32.82
C ALA A 598 5.25 14.62 -33.27
N ALA A 599 4.50 13.73 -32.60
CA ALA A 599 4.40 12.32 -32.96
C ALA A 599 3.32 12.01 -34.01
N GLY A 600 2.58 13.01 -34.49
CA GLY A 600 1.46 12.82 -35.43
C GLY A 600 0.28 12.06 -34.82
N LYS A 601 0.10 12.14 -33.50
CA LYS A 601 -0.95 11.45 -32.75
C LYS A 601 -2.07 12.37 -32.24
N LEU A 602 -1.93 13.67 -32.48
CA LEU A 602 -2.91 14.69 -32.19
C LEU A 602 -2.88 15.71 -33.33
N ASP A 603 -4.05 16.11 -33.81
CA ASP A 603 -4.22 17.17 -34.80
C ASP A 603 -3.55 18.48 -34.29
N PRO A 604 -2.60 19.06 -35.03
CA PRO A 604 -1.97 20.33 -34.69
C PRO A 604 -2.95 21.49 -34.51
N ASP A 605 -4.15 21.43 -35.09
CA ASP A 605 -5.20 22.43 -34.97
C ASP A 605 -6.15 22.18 -33.79
N TRP A 606 -6.07 21.01 -33.15
CA TRP A 606 -6.83 20.75 -31.94
C TRP A 606 -6.43 21.71 -30.81
N ARG A 607 -7.43 22.18 -30.07
CA ARG A 607 -7.25 23.07 -28.91
C ARG A 607 -7.96 22.46 -27.71
N LEU A 608 -7.24 22.38 -26.59
CA LEU A 608 -7.83 21.95 -25.32
C LEU A 608 -8.96 22.92 -24.92
N PRO A 609 -10.19 22.43 -24.64
CA PRO A 609 -11.29 23.28 -24.22
C PRO A 609 -10.98 24.07 -22.95
N GLU A 610 -11.43 25.33 -22.91
CA GLU A 610 -11.07 26.30 -21.86
C GLU A 610 -11.41 25.81 -20.44
N GLN A 611 -12.51 25.07 -20.29
CA GLN A 611 -12.90 24.53 -19.00
C GLN A 611 -11.83 23.62 -18.36
N PHE A 612 -10.91 23.04 -19.12
CA PHE A 612 -9.83 22.17 -18.64
C PHE A 612 -8.49 22.90 -18.43
N ARG A 613 -8.42 24.18 -18.80
CA ARG A 613 -7.21 25.01 -18.67
C ARG A 613 -6.95 25.53 -17.26
N ASN A 614 -7.83 25.22 -16.30
CA ASN A 614 -7.67 25.58 -14.89
C ASN A 614 -7.60 24.34 -13.96
N ASN A 615 -7.00 23.26 -14.45
CA ASN A 615 -6.73 22.06 -13.66
C ASN A 615 -5.49 22.28 -12.78
N THR A 616 -5.68 22.97 -11.66
CA THR A 616 -4.61 23.22 -10.67
C THR A 616 -5.08 22.89 -9.25
N PRO A 617 -4.17 22.54 -8.32
CA PRO A 617 -4.52 22.33 -6.93
C PRO A 617 -5.15 23.57 -6.27
N GLN A 618 -4.73 24.76 -6.67
CA GLN A 618 -5.26 26.03 -6.19
C GLN A 618 -6.72 26.22 -6.61
N ALA A 619 -7.02 26.07 -7.91
CA ALA A 619 -8.38 26.17 -8.42
C ALA A 619 -9.30 25.07 -7.85
N LEU A 620 -8.77 23.88 -7.58
CA LEU A 620 -9.51 22.84 -6.87
C LEU A 620 -9.83 23.26 -5.43
N ALA A 621 -8.86 23.78 -4.69
CA ALA A 621 -9.06 24.26 -3.32
C ALA A 621 -10.04 25.42 -3.24
N GLU A 622 -9.97 26.39 -4.16
CA GLU A 622 -10.89 27.53 -4.23
C GLU A 622 -12.33 27.09 -4.48
N ARG A 623 -12.55 26.18 -5.44
CA ARG A 623 -13.87 25.62 -5.74
C ARG A 623 -14.48 24.87 -4.55
N LEU A 624 -13.65 24.16 -3.78
CA LEU A 624 -14.09 23.33 -2.66
C LEU A 624 -14.08 24.05 -1.31
N ALA A 625 -13.56 25.28 -1.23
CA ALA A 625 -13.40 26.03 0.02
C ALA A 625 -14.69 26.12 0.87
N PRO A 626 -15.89 26.36 0.31
CA PRO A 626 -17.12 26.39 1.09
C PRO A 626 -17.45 25.05 1.76
N LEU A 627 -17.18 23.94 1.07
CA LEU A 627 -17.48 22.59 1.55
C LEU A 627 -16.41 22.09 2.53
N ILE A 628 -15.16 22.51 2.35
CA ILE A 628 -14.09 22.30 3.32
C ILE A 628 -14.44 23.00 4.64
N ALA A 629 -14.88 24.27 4.58
CA ALA A 629 -15.33 25.01 5.75
C ALA A 629 -16.54 24.36 6.43
N ALA A 630 -17.40 23.68 5.67
CA ALA A 630 -18.52 22.89 6.18
C ALA A 630 -18.13 21.47 6.66
N GLY A 631 -16.84 21.12 6.69
CA GLY A 631 -16.35 19.84 7.22
C GLY A 631 -16.61 18.62 6.33
N ARG A 632 -16.90 18.81 5.04
CA ARG A 632 -17.25 17.70 4.11
C ARG A 632 -16.05 16.93 3.55
N PHE A 633 -14.84 17.45 3.78
CA PHE A 633 -13.55 16.90 3.33
C PHE A 633 -12.65 16.61 4.54
N PRO A 634 -12.99 15.63 5.39
CA PRO A 634 -12.18 15.33 6.58
C PRO A 634 -10.83 14.70 6.20
N ASP A 635 -9.76 15.09 6.90
CA ASP A 635 -8.43 14.46 6.78
C ASP A 635 -8.48 12.96 7.16
N ALA A 636 -9.39 12.56 8.05
CA ALA A 636 -9.56 11.19 8.54
C ALA A 636 -11.05 10.79 8.55
N PRO A 637 -11.66 10.47 7.40
CA PRO A 637 -13.10 10.19 7.27
C PRO A 637 -13.58 9.04 8.15
N PHE A 638 -12.70 8.09 8.46
CA PHE A 638 -13.01 6.90 9.25
C PHE A 638 -12.34 6.91 10.64
N GLY A 639 -11.88 8.08 11.10
CA GLY A 639 -11.06 8.18 12.30
C GLY A 639 -9.59 7.85 12.04
N THR A 640 -8.78 7.94 13.09
CA THR A 640 -7.32 7.77 12.99
C THR A 640 -6.77 7.09 14.24
N ASP A 641 -5.70 6.32 14.06
CA ASP A 641 -4.93 5.80 15.19
C ASP A 641 -4.02 6.88 15.79
N PHE A 642 -3.83 8.03 15.14
CA PHE A 642 -2.98 9.11 15.63
C PHE A 642 -3.72 10.03 16.60
N THR A 643 -3.03 10.49 17.65
CA THR A 643 -3.56 11.54 18.54
C THR A 643 -3.70 12.89 17.80
N PRO A 644 -4.53 13.82 18.27
CA PRO A 644 -4.62 15.17 17.67
C PRO A 644 -3.27 15.90 17.58
N VAL A 645 -2.36 15.65 18.52
CA VAL A 645 -0.99 16.19 18.49
C VAL A 645 -0.17 15.55 17.37
N GLU A 646 -0.25 14.23 17.21
CA GLU A 646 0.46 13.49 16.16
C GLU A 646 -0.02 13.89 14.75
N LEU A 647 -1.33 14.08 14.54
CA LEU A 647 -1.90 14.58 13.29
C LEU A 647 -1.40 15.99 12.91
N ARG A 648 -1.08 16.84 13.89
CA ARG A 648 -0.43 18.14 13.66
C ARG A 648 1.06 17.99 13.36
N LEU A 649 1.73 17.08 14.06
CA LEU A 649 3.18 16.84 13.94
C LEU A 649 3.60 16.19 12.62
N ILE A 650 2.87 15.19 12.13
CA ILE A 650 3.20 14.46 10.90
C ILE A 650 3.46 15.39 9.71
N PRO A 651 2.54 16.31 9.32
CA PRO A 651 2.79 17.23 8.22
C PRO A 651 3.89 18.24 8.53
N ALA A 652 4.01 18.71 9.77
CA ALA A 652 5.08 19.64 10.16
C ALA A 652 6.48 19.01 10.01
N LEU A 653 6.64 17.75 10.42
CA LEU A 653 7.88 16.99 10.24
C LEU A 653 8.18 16.73 8.75
N ARG A 654 7.14 16.51 7.92
CA ARG A 654 7.31 16.44 6.46
C ARG A 654 7.79 17.76 5.87
N SER A 655 7.24 18.89 6.31
CA SER A 655 7.67 20.22 5.87
C SER A 655 9.10 20.54 6.30
N LEU A 656 9.52 20.08 7.48
CA LEU A 656 10.91 20.20 7.93
C LEU A 656 11.93 19.55 6.98
N LYS A 657 11.56 18.42 6.37
CA LYS A 657 12.39 17.78 5.32
C LYS A 657 12.60 18.71 4.13
N LYS A 658 11.56 19.44 3.70
CA LYS A 658 11.66 20.43 2.61
C LYS A 658 12.53 21.62 3.00
N LEU A 659 12.33 22.15 4.21
CA LEU A 659 13.17 23.22 4.77
C LEU A 659 14.65 22.81 4.85
N GLY A 660 14.90 21.53 5.12
CA GLY A 660 16.22 20.90 5.13
C GLY A 660 17.03 21.04 3.83
N GLN A 661 16.36 21.28 2.71
CA GLN A 661 17.00 21.40 1.39
C GLN A 661 17.64 22.78 1.14
N SER A 662 17.33 23.78 1.98
CA SER A 662 17.89 25.13 1.88
C SER A 662 18.41 25.63 3.21
N ARG A 663 19.72 25.93 3.27
CA ARG A 663 20.39 26.45 4.48
C ARG A 663 19.79 27.78 4.94
N PHE A 664 19.40 28.64 3.99
CA PHE A 664 18.77 29.92 4.29
C PHE A 664 17.36 29.73 4.86
N ALA A 665 16.57 28.81 4.29
CA ALA A 665 15.24 28.48 4.78
C ALA A 665 15.29 27.91 6.21
N LEU A 666 16.24 27.01 6.48
CA LEU A 666 16.52 26.47 7.81
C LEU A 666 16.83 27.55 8.85
N ILE A 667 17.73 28.49 8.53
CA ILE A 667 18.08 29.60 9.45
C ILE A 667 16.86 30.48 9.70
N ARG A 668 16.13 30.85 8.65
CA ARG A 668 14.91 31.67 8.77
C ARG A 668 13.85 30.98 9.63
N ALA A 669 13.59 29.70 9.39
CA ALA A 669 12.66 28.90 10.18
C ALA A 669 13.11 28.80 11.65
N ALA A 670 14.39 28.55 11.91
CA ALA A 670 14.92 28.52 13.27
C ALA A 670 14.73 29.87 13.99
N LEU A 671 14.92 31.00 13.30
CA LEU A 671 14.71 32.32 13.88
C LEU A 671 13.23 32.63 14.15
N SER A 672 12.32 32.24 13.24
CA SER A 672 10.89 32.50 13.38
C SER A 672 10.18 31.58 14.37
N GLY A 673 10.70 30.38 14.61
CA GLY A 673 10.12 29.41 15.52
C GLY A 673 10.04 29.91 16.97
N ARG A 674 8.86 29.82 17.58
CA ARG A 674 8.67 30.11 19.02
C ARG A 674 8.18 28.84 19.74
N PRO A 675 9.09 28.09 20.37
CA PRO A 675 8.75 26.86 21.11
C PRO A 675 7.66 27.02 22.17
N ALA A 676 7.57 28.20 22.79
CA ALA A 676 6.56 28.49 23.81
C ALA A 676 5.11 28.35 23.30
N ASP A 677 4.87 28.58 22.01
CA ASP A 677 3.53 28.57 21.40
C ASP A 677 3.04 27.14 21.10
N CYS A 678 3.88 26.12 21.23
CA CYS A 678 3.60 24.75 20.80
C CYS A 678 4.13 23.70 21.79
N ARG A 679 4.07 24.01 23.09
CA ARG A 679 4.61 23.13 24.16
C ARG A 679 4.09 21.70 24.10
N GLU A 680 2.80 21.50 23.84
CA GLU A 680 2.19 20.17 23.78
C GLU A 680 2.81 19.30 22.67
N ALA A 681 2.97 19.87 21.47
CA ALA A 681 3.59 19.20 20.33
C ALA A 681 5.08 18.92 20.57
N LEU A 682 5.77 19.85 21.22
CA LEU A 682 7.18 19.66 21.61
C LEU A 682 7.33 18.61 22.71
N ALA A 683 6.44 18.57 23.70
CA ALA A 683 6.43 17.55 24.75
C ALA A 683 6.23 16.15 24.16
N ARG A 684 5.33 16.02 23.17
CA ARG A 684 5.15 14.75 22.42
C ARG A 684 6.44 14.28 21.74
N LEU A 685 7.35 15.19 21.38
CA LEU A 685 8.66 14.89 20.81
C LEU A 685 9.80 14.96 21.84
N GLY A 686 9.52 15.13 23.14
CA GLY A 686 10.53 15.34 24.18
C GLY A 686 11.44 16.56 23.93
N LEU A 687 10.90 17.63 23.34
CA LEU A 687 11.57 18.88 22.96
C LEU A 687 11.05 20.11 23.72
N ASP A 688 10.16 19.92 24.69
CA ASP A 688 9.65 20.94 25.60
C ASP A 688 10.71 21.37 26.63
N ALA A 689 11.62 20.47 27.00
CA ALA A 689 12.80 20.73 27.83
C ALA A 689 14.11 20.28 27.12
N PRO A 690 14.53 20.96 26.05
CA PRO A 690 15.62 20.49 25.19
C PRO A 690 16.98 20.50 25.89
N ARG A 691 17.65 19.35 25.89
CA ARG A 691 18.98 19.11 26.46
C ARG A 691 20.04 19.31 25.38
N GLY A 692 20.56 20.53 25.28
CA GLY A 692 21.68 20.89 24.39
C GLY A 692 21.29 21.72 23.17
N ILE A 693 22.30 22.10 22.37
CA ILE A 693 22.14 23.04 21.24
C ILE A 693 21.29 22.43 20.12
N THR A 694 21.51 21.14 19.81
CA THR A 694 20.79 20.43 18.75
C THR A 694 19.29 20.37 19.04
N GLU A 695 18.89 19.94 20.24
CA GLU A 695 17.47 19.86 20.60
C GLU A 695 16.81 21.24 20.64
N LYS A 696 17.52 22.28 21.12
CA LYS A 696 17.03 23.67 21.10
C LYS A 696 16.77 24.14 19.67
N LEU A 697 17.65 23.81 18.72
CA LEU A 697 17.46 24.13 17.31
C LEU A 697 16.24 23.39 16.75
N TYR A 698 16.11 22.09 16.98
CA TYR A 698 14.97 21.31 16.51
C TYR A 698 13.64 21.75 17.12
N ALA A 699 13.60 22.12 18.40
CA ALA A 699 12.41 22.68 19.03
C ALA A 699 11.93 23.95 18.30
N ARG A 700 12.87 24.83 17.91
CA ARG A 700 12.54 26.03 17.12
C ARG A 700 12.10 25.69 15.70
N LEU A 701 12.77 24.74 15.05
CA LEU A 701 12.42 24.31 13.70
C LEU A 701 11.03 23.66 13.64
N VAL A 702 10.71 22.75 14.57
CA VAL A 702 9.37 22.13 14.70
C VAL A 702 8.32 23.21 14.95
N ALA A 703 8.59 24.16 15.86
CA ALA A 703 7.68 25.27 16.13
C ALA A 703 7.40 26.12 14.88
N ALA A 704 8.42 26.37 14.06
CA ALA A 704 8.26 27.12 12.81
C ALA A 704 7.42 26.34 11.78
N ALA A 705 7.68 25.03 11.64
CA ALA A 705 6.95 24.18 10.70
C ALA A 705 5.48 23.99 11.09
N LEU A 706 5.16 23.90 12.39
CA LEU A 706 3.77 23.86 12.89
C LEU A 706 3.03 25.18 12.62
N ARG A 707 3.73 26.32 12.73
CA ARG A 707 3.14 27.63 12.42
C ARG A 707 2.90 27.81 10.92
N GLU A 708 3.85 27.39 10.09
CA GLU A 708 3.75 27.47 8.63
C GLU A 708 2.63 26.57 8.08
N SER A 709 2.35 25.44 8.73
CA SER A 709 1.23 24.58 8.35
C SER A 709 -0.14 25.09 8.81
N GLY A 710 -0.21 26.20 9.55
CA GLY A 710 -1.46 26.76 10.07
C GLY A 710 -2.14 25.88 11.14
N ARG A 711 -1.39 24.95 11.75
CA ARG A 711 -1.89 23.93 12.70
C ARG A 711 -1.33 24.13 14.12
N LEU A 712 -1.30 25.38 14.61
CA LEU A 712 -0.93 25.67 16.00
C LEU A 712 -1.99 25.19 16.98
#